data_AF-A0A7S1F257-F1
#
_entry.id   AF-A0A7S1F257-F1
#
_cell.length_a   1.000
_cell.length_b   1.000
_cell.length_c   1.000
_cell.angle_alpha   90.00
_cell.angle_beta   90.00
_cell.angle_gamma   90.00
#
_symmetry.space_group_name_H-M   'P 1'
#
loop_
_entity.id
_entity.type
_entity.pdbx_description
1 polymer ?
#
loop_
_entity_poly.entity_id
_entity_poly.type
_entity_poly.pdbx_seq_one_letter_code
_entity_poly.pdbx_strand_id
1 'polypeptide(L)'
;GFSSHVTHICASISYFSPPTGSWFSEFLRAIEEVGTMEGRDRGLERNNSFLSYSSLSSFRFSLSKSKTTDDFEPVAGDFCETIAPVTMRSDESLNSHVVQELPSYVPIDIIRIGESRRVMVQAAKYTGWISYKTSVDEPLIRRRNHKDDLDVEKGHIYEIKCVATVRTGESLDSPILKELQPGAVCDIVEVGSVNKRRVLVGVGHEAQAPSVEGWISVQTRQGESLVHRLPGRVYRSGSKTKALLEAARSGQMDVIKQILETKLGISVNCCDISGKTPLMYAAAFGNAEVVEFFLSLPDVEINASDDTQKTALHHASKRSRKRRQACHDSTQAIELLIHKGAEIEARDHNGCTALMFAVANGDAKATKMLLDAQANVRTRDNEGHTPLDYAVNFRNTDCVNVLREYGAEEADDGGPVSDFSRALDSTRAPDSTRTMDPIRAPDSTRALDSTRVRLSARAPDSTRLSDSTRAPDSTRASRVTSDPDEEVVKKRSKKKKSKEADPERRSRTSKEVEKPVPLNAELPEIQGEPEPDTSAQVTTVIDESERALEGLRSVMAHRNSLTTLQEAIRVALAANVDPNEIKDAEKQVLLLQTRASSREELMLAIEERVVSRLRSALKEAEDNLVAQPDLESARKVLSEEEPKEAARELLRDAKSKGDVKLLKSALQHARSVNLSSSEMAVFEEFLRGAESKERAEGALRKAISERSVAGLTLAIPQCRDAGVDASEISKAEEILSVERPKQEARDLLSVAMEKGAIQELRGALEKCNEVGLEPTEYREAALLLEREERKERALAAMRATLEESKGVNTTSIDALRDMKERLGEAVGQAKECGVAESDILETEARRRKLHNTIEDLKGSIRVFCRTRPLSSKEVEQGDTNVCKPINSMTVDVSGQQFMFDALFMPGTQEEVFEDCRDIVQSAVDGYNVTIFAYGQTGAGKTFTMYGVQSPPELKGTTPRTIEEIYRITERDKGRFNYTVEGSMLELYQNNIVDLLSKGGSASSKKLNIRTDKQGAVQIENLTKEVCSSAQDLLNLLDRGNDQRTVAATAMNSESSRSHLLLTIEIVSVNKETHDQIRGKILMCDLAGSERLKKSEVEGEQMKEAIEINKSLTALGDVIESLTKGQKQIPYRNHKLTQVMQDSLGGQAKTLMF
;
A
#
# COMPACT_ATOMS: atom_id res chain seq x y z
N GLY A 1 3.80 -82.81 7.26
CA GLY A 1 3.14 -81.57 7.72
C GLY A 1 4.03 -80.39 7.39
N PHE A 2 3.45 -79.19 7.26
CA PHE A 2 4.10 -77.92 6.85
C PHE A 2 4.76 -77.92 5.46
N SER A 3 4.58 -76.94 4.57
CA SER A 3 3.47 -75.96 4.41
C SER A 3 3.44 -75.49 2.94
N SER A 4 2.28 -75.43 2.29
CA SER A 4 2.12 -75.10 0.85
C SER A 4 1.77 -73.62 0.63
N HIS A 5 2.28 -72.89 -0.36
CA HIS A 5 2.27 -73.05 -1.85
C HIS A 5 0.93 -72.77 -2.56
N VAL A 6 0.83 -71.55 -3.14
CA VAL A 6 0.35 -71.21 -4.51
C VAL A 6 -1.15 -71.34 -4.90
N THR A 7 -1.57 -70.46 -5.84
CA THR A 7 -2.68 -70.53 -6.85
C THR A 7 -4.07 -69.89 -6.64
N HIS A 8 -4.61 -69.40 -7.79
CA HIS A 8 -6.03 -69.20 -8.20
C HIS A 8 -6.91 -67.98 -7.78
N ILE A 9 -6.98 -66.98 -8.67
CA ILE A 9 -8.13 -66.60 -9.55
C ILE A 9 -9.60 -66.88 -9.08
N CYS A 10 -10.41 -65.80 -9.07
CA CYS A 10 -11.88 -65.67 -9.26
C CYS A 10 -12.96 -66.29 -8.30
N ALA A 11 -13.63 -65.39 -7.56
CA ALA A 11 -15.06 -65.01 -7.66
C ALA A 11 -16.24 -65.93 -7.22
N SER A 12 -17.39 -65.27 -6.93
CA SER A 12 -18.75 -65.81 -6.64
C SER A 12 -18.95 -66.38 -5.21
N ILE A 13 -20.15 -66.62 -4.64
CA ILE A 13 -21.56 -66.83 -5.11
C ILE A 13 -22.52 -66.26 -4.01
N SER A 14 -23.80 -65.88 -4.13
CA SER A 14 -24.73 -65.25 -5.12
C SER A 14 -26.15 -65.14 -4.45
N TYR A 15 -27.21 -64.73 -5.19
CA TYR A 15 -28.65 -64.75 -4.84
C TYR A 15 -29.17 -63.62 -3.90
N PHE A 16 -30.37 -63.02 -4.07
CA PHE A 16 -31.53 -63.29 -4.96
C PHE A 16 -31.93 -62.05 -5.82
N SER A 17 -33.09 -62.08 -6.52
CA SER A 17 -33.52 -61.13 -7.58
C SER A 17 -34.96 -60.55 -7.39
N PRO A 18 -35.51 -59.64 -8.25
CA PRO A 18 -36.46 -58.56 -7.87
C PRO A 18 -37.95 -58.84 -8.17
N PRO A 19 -38.91 -57.87 -8.04
CA PRO A 19 -39.21 -56.90 -9.13
C PRO A 19 -39.86 -55.51 -8.75
N THR A 20 -39.99 -54.60 -9.74
CA THR A 20 -40.90 -53.40 -9.86
C THR A 20 -40.80 -52.23 -8.84
N GLY A 21 -41.05 -50.95 -9.20
CA GLY A 21 -41.21 -50.33 -10.53
C GLY A 21 -41.84 -48.91 -10.57
N SER A 22 -41.58 -48.15 -11.65
CA SER A 22 -42.27 -46.92 -12.12
C SER A 22 -42.00 -45.54 -11.46
N TRP A 23 -42.41 -44.48 -12.18
CA TRP A 23 -42.49 -43.04 -11.83
C TRP A 23 -41.19 -42.19 -11.73
N PHE A 24 -40.47 -42.02 -12.85
CA PHE A 24 -39.71 -40.77 -13.09
C PHE A 24 -39.49 -40.42 -14.58
N SER A 25 -40.48 -40.70 -15.46
CA SER A 25 -40.34 -40.59 -16.92
C SER A 25 -41.46 -39.84 -17.65
N GLU A 26 -42.35 -39.13 -16.95
CA GLU A 26 -43.53 -38.45 -17.55
C GLU A 26 -43.71 -36.99 -17.08
N PHE A 27 -42.62 -36.25 -16.83
CA PHE A 27 -42.69 -34.81 -16.50
C PHE A 27 -41.94 -33.89 -17.49
N LEU A 28 -41.66 -34.36 -18.70
CA LEU A 28 -41.01 -33.57 -19.77
C LEU A 28 -41.67 -33.80 -21.14
N ARG A 29 -42.98 -33.53 -21.28
CA ARG A 29 -43.63 -33.29 -22.59
C ARG A 29 -44.99 -32.60 -22.46
N ALA A 30 -45.12 -31.45 -23.15
CA ALA A 30 -46.31 -30.59 -23.34
C ALA A 30 -46.95 -30.01 -22.04
N ILE A 31 -47.26 -28.71 -21.88
CA ILE A 31 -47.67 -27.58 -22.75
C ILE A 31 -49.18 -27.55 -23.07
N GLU A 32 -49.83 -26.43 -22.68
CA GLU A 32 -51.22 -26.00 -22.95
C GLU A 32 -52.32 -26.89 -22.33
N GLU A 33 -53.47 -26.40 -21.83
CA GLU A 33 -54.31 -25.23 -22.18
C GLU A 33 -55.03 -24.56 -20.96
N VAL A 34 -55.72 -23.43 -21.23
CA VAL A 34 -57.01 -22.92 -20.64
C VAL A 34 -57.32 -23.25 -19.16
N GLY A 35 -57.40 -22.27 -18.24
CA GLY A 35 -58.59 -21.43 -18.00
C GLY A 35 -59.37 -21.93 -16.76
N THR A 36 -60.27 -21.22 -16.07
CA THR A 36 -61.08 -20.01 -16.37
C THR A 36 -61.72 -19.42 -15.08
N MET A 37 -62.05 -18.11 -15.06
CA MET A 37 -63.19 -17.49 -14.30
C MET A 37 -63.19 -17.55 -12.75
N GLU A 38 -63.93 -16.76 -11.95
CA GLU A 38 -64.67 -15.47 -12.06
C GLU A 38 -64.83 -14.88 -10.62
N GLY A 39 -65.19 -13.61 -10.34
CA GLY A 39 -65.40 -12.42 -11.17
C GLY A 39 -66.43 -11.44 -10.57
N ARG A 40 -66.40 -10.14 -11.00
CA ARG A 40 -67.50 -9.14 -10.94
C ARG A 40 -67.90 -8.59 -9.52
N ASP A 41 -68.52 -7.42 -9.35
CA ASP A 41 -68.84 -6.31 -10.28
C ASP A 41 -68.97 -4.90 -9.64
N ARG A 42 -68.67 -3.87 -10.46
CA ARG A 42 -69.19 -2.46 -10.57
C ARG A 42 -69.77 -1.62 -9.38
N GLY A 43 -69.36 -0.35 -9.36
CA GLY A 43 -70.13 0.85 -8.90
C GLY A 43 -69.23 2.09 -8.64
N LEU A 44 -69.16 3.12 -9.51
CA LEU A 44 -70.04 4.31 -9.64
C LEU A 44 -69.90 5.31 -8.45
N GLU A 45 -69.60 6.63 -8.60
CA GLU A 45 -69.63 7.56 -9.76
C GLU A 45 -68.59 8.73 -9.72
N ARG A 46 -68.28 9.29 -10.92
CA ARG A 46 -68.07 10.73 -11.31
C ARG A 46 -67.00 11.61 -10.59
N ASN A 47 -65.95 12.06 -11.30
CA ASN A 47 -65.83 13.26 -12.19
C ASN A 47 -65.62 14.58 -11.41
N ASN A 48 -64.64 15.45 -11.69
CA ASN A 48 -64.17 15.93 -13.00
C ASN A 48 -62.74 16.55 -12.97
N SER A 49 -62.00 16.43 -14.09
CA SER A 49 -60.96 17.34 -14.67
C SER A 49 -59.93 18.08 -13.76
N PHE A 50 -58.63 18.14 -14.04
CA PHE A 50 -57.91 18.17 -15.35
C PHE A 50 -56.57 17.40 -15.32
N LEU A 51 -56.14 16.93 -16.50
CA LEU A 51 -54.79 16.47 -16.91
C LEU A 51 -54.12 15.31 -16.13
N SER A 52 -53.93 14.20 -16.86
CA SER A 52 -52.96 13.12 -16.61
C SER A 52 -51.60 13.47 -17.29
N TYR A 53 -50.49 12.73 -17.14
CA TYR A 53 -50.27 11.35 -16.67
C TYR A 53 -48.99 11.21 -15.83
N SER A 54 -48.97 10.20 -14.94
CA SER A 54 -47.78 9.81 -14.16
C SER A 54 -46.82 8.93 -14.96
N SER A 55 -45.53 9.30 -15.01
CA SER A 55 -44.44 8.39 -15.45
C SER A 55 -43.05 8.83 -14.95
N LEU A 56 -42.86 8.92 -13.63
CA LEU A 56 -41.52 9.04 -13.03
C LEU A 56 -40.95 7.65 -12.73
N SER A 57 -40.39 7.04 -13.77
CA SER A 57 -39.57 5.83 -13.68
C SER A 57 -38.27 6.04 -14.48
N SER A 58 -37.21 5.33 -14.11
CA SER A 58 -35.90 5.33 -14.78
C SER A 58 -35.12 6.66 -14.84
N PHE A 59 -34.77 7.23 -13.68
CA PHE A 59 -33.44 7.85 -13.55
C PHE A 59 -32.41 6.77 -13.24
N ARG A 60 -31.91 6.10 -14.29
CA ARG A 60 -30.71 5.28 -14.18
C ARG A 60 -29.53 6.22 -13.97
N PHE A 61 -28.87 6.16 -12.82
CA PHE A 61 -27.49 6.62 -12.74
C PHE A 61 -26.65 5.64 -13.57
N SER A 62 -26.28 6.05 -14.77
CA SER A 62 -25.35 5.30 -15.62
C SER A 62 -23.95 5.45 -15.06
N LEU A 63 -23.60 4.62 -14.08
CA LEU A 63 -22.20 4.37 -13.76
C LEU A 63 -21.54 3.75 -14.99
N SER A 64 -20.86 4.61 -15.75
CA SER A 64 -19.99 4.21 -16.84
C SER A 64 -18.93 3.26 -16.29
N LYS A 65 -18.78 2.09 -16.91
CA LYS A 65 -17.63 1.22 -16.64
C LYS A 65 -16.35 1.93 -17.09
N SER A 66 -15.72 2.65 -16.17
CA SER A 66 -14.32 3.06 -16.28
C SER A 66 -13.43 1.81 -16.35
N LYS A 67 -12.23 1.99 -16.89
CA LYS A 67 -11.27 0.90 -17.10
C LYS A 67 -10.58 0.51 -15.78
N THR A 68 -9.81 -0.58 -15.87
CA THR A 68 -8.76 -1.00 -14.92
C THR A 68 -9.18 -1.13 -13.46
N THR A 69 -9.58 -2.34 -13.08
CA THR A 69 -9.29 -2.87 -11.75
C THR A 69 -7.80 -3.13 -11.65
N ASP A 70 -7.04 -2.18 -11.11
CA ASP A 70 -5.69 -2.47 -10.63
C ASP A 70 -5.81 -3.35 -9.37
N ASP A 71 -4.95 -4.37 -9.25
CA ASP A 71 -4.91 -5.22 -8.06
C ASP A 71 -4.34 -4.42 -6.87
N PHE A 72 -5.25 -3.86 -6.06
CA PHE A 72 -4.90 -3.11 -4.87
C PHE A 72 -4.40 -4.04 -3.75
N GLU A 73 -3.13 -4.44 -3.81
CA GLU A 73 -2.38 -4.90 -2.63
C GLU A 73 -2.03 -3.69 -1.76
N PRO A 74 -2.59 -3.54 -0.54
CA PRO A 74 -2.24 -2.43 0.36
C PRO A 74 -0.81 -2.59 0.91
N VAL A 75 -0.14 -1.46 1.09
CA VAL A 75 1.21 -1.34 1.69
C VAL A 75 1.14 -0.39 2.89
N ALA A 76 1.92 -0.67 3.94
CA ALA A 76 2.05 0.27 5.07
C ALA A 76 2.65 1.60 4.58
N GLY A 77 1.98 2.71 4.88
CA GLY A 77 2.27 4.05 4.34
C GLY A 77 1.40 4.47 3.15
N ASP A 78 0.52 3.61 2.62
CA ASP A 78 -0.49 4.02 1.61
C ASP A 78 -1.51 5.00 2.21
N PHE A 79 -1.81 6.07 1.46
CA PHE A 79 -2.99 6.91 1.72
C PHE A 79 -4.18 6.40 0.90
N CYS A 80 -5.32 6.23 1.57
CA CYS A 80 -6.52 5.65 0.99
C CYS A 80 -7.75 6.54 1.18
N GLU A 81 -8.66 6.53 0.21
CA GLU A 81 -9.98 7.17 0.30
C GLU A 81 -11.08 6.09 0.29
N THR A 82 -12.01 6.12 1.25
CA THR A 82 -13.11 5.15 1.33
C THR A 82 -14.11 5.32 0.18
N ILE A 83 -14.39 4.24 -0.55
CA ILE A 83 -15.39 4.20 -1.64
C ILE A 83 -16.78 3.87 -1.10
N ALA A 84 -16.83 3.05 -0.05
CA ALA A 84 -18.02 2.59 0.65
C ALA A 84 -17.96 2.99 2.14
N PRO A 85 -19.06 2.93 2.92
CA PRO A 85 -18.97 3.07 4.37
C PRO A 85 -18.18 1.90 4.98
N VAL A 86 -17.18 2.19 5.83
CA VAL A 86 -16.29 1.19 6.44
C VAL A 86 -16.24 1.39 7.96
N THR A 87 -16.36 0.31 8.74
CA THR A 87 -16.33 0.38 10.22
C THR A 87 -14.94 0.09 10.78
N MET A 88 -14.45 0.97 11.66
CA MET A 88 -13.12 0.93 12.26
C MET A 88 -13.19 0.53 13.74
N ARG A 89 -12.29 -0.37 14.17
CA ARG A 89 -12.26 -0.96 15.52
C ARG A 89 -10.83 -1.06 16.05
N SER A 90 -10.54 -0.53 17.25
CA SER A 90 -9.25 -0.75 17.91
C SER A 90 -9.11 -2.19 18.40
N ASP A 91 -10.12 -2.67 19.12
CA ASP A 91 -10.02 -3.87 19.96
C ASP A 91 -10.25 -5.19 19.18
N GLU A 92 -10.13 -5.15 17.84
CA GLU A 92 -10.31 -6.33 16.99
C GLU A 92 -8.99 -7.11 16.88
N SER A 93 -8.90 -8.25 17.58
CA SER A 93 -7.70 -9.10 17.55
C SER A 93 -7.39 -9.65 16.15
N LEU A 94 -6.10 -9.87 15.86
CA LEU A 94 -5.57 -10.49 14.62
C LEU A 94 -6.26 -11.80 14.20
N ASN A 95 -6.86 -12.53 15.14
CA ASN A 95 -7.54 -13.81 14.93
C ASN A 95 -9.04 -13.68 14.57
N SER A 96 -9.54 -12.47 14.27
CA SER A 96 -10.96 -12.21 13.97
C SER A 96 -11.36 -12.70 12.58
N HIS A 97 -11.91 -13.91 12.51
CA HIS A 97 -12.43 -14.49 11.26
C HIS A 97 -13.77 -13.88 10.83
N VAL A 98 -13.73 -13.07 9.77
CA VAL A 98 -14.93 -12.71 8.99
C VAL A 98 -15.32 -13.92 8.14
N VAL A 99 -16.50 -14.48 8.38
CA VAL A 99 -16.95 -15.71 7.73
C VAL A 99 -17.62 -15.43 6.39
N GLN A 100 -18.46 -14.39 6.35
CA GLN A 100 -19.28 -14.06 5.19
C GLN A 100 -19.68 -12.58 5.21
N GLU A 101 -19.72 -11.94 4.04
CA GLU A 101 -20.41 -10.67 3.84
C GLU A 101 -21.82 -10.98 3.29
N LEU A 102 -22.84 -10.35 3.89
CA LEU A 102 -24.22 -10.46 3.48
C LEU A 102 -24.61 -9.19 2.70
N PRO A 103 -24.86 -9.28 1.38
CA PRO A 103 -25.32 -8.14 0.61
C PRO A 103 -26.73 -7.69 1.03
N SER A 104 -27.11 -6.49 0.60
CA SER A 104 -28.46 -5.94 0.77
C SER A 104 -29.53 -6.88 0.22
N TYR A 105 -30.70 -6.89 0.87
CA TYR A 105 -31.90 -7.69 0.58
C TYR A 105 -31.75 -9.22 0.79
N VAL A 106 -30.64 -9.68 1.39
CA VAL A 106 -30.52 -11.07 1.86
C VAL A 106 -31.46 -11.30 3.07
N PRO A 107 -32.31 -12.36 3.03
CA PRO A 107 -33.12 -12.75 4.19
C PRO A 107 -32.26 -13.40 5.29
N ILE A 108 -32.56 -13.06 6.54
CA ILE A 108 -31.85 -13.50 7.74
C ILE A 108 -32.83 -13.84 8.87
N ASP A 109 -32.52 -14.91 9.60
CA ASP A 109 -33.27 -15.33 10.80
C ASP A 109 -32.50 -14.97 12.08
N ILE A 110 -33.17 -14.42 13.08
CA ILE A 110 -32.52 -13.95 14.31
C ILE A 110 -32.60 -15.00 15.43
N ILE A 111 -31.46 -15.62 15.73
CA ILE A 111 -31.31 -16.67 16.75
C ILE A 111 -31.19 -16.04 18.15
N ARG A 112 -30.36 -15.00 18.28
CA ARG A 112 -30.02 -14.37 19.56
C ARG A 112 -29.93 -12.86 19.38
N ILE A 113 -30.48 -12.12 20.33
CA ILE A 113 -30.26 -10.68 20.46
C ILE A 113 -29.12 -10.55 21.49
N GLY A 114 -28.14 -9.71 21.17
CA GLY A 114 -27.04 -9.36 22.07
C GLY A 114 -27.26 -7.96 22.65
N GLU A 115 -26.35 -7.55 23.52
CA GLU A 115 -26.34 -6.18 24.03
C GLU A 115 -25.76 -5.22 22.94
N SER A 116 -25.84 -3.92 23.18
CA SER A 116 -25.21 -2.89 22.32
C SER A 116 -25.51 -2.99 20.81
N ARG A 117 -26.80 -3.07 20.44
CA ARG A 117 -27.30 -3.05 19.05
C ARG A 117 -26.82 -4.20 18.13
N ARG A 118 -26.38 -5.34 18.67
CA ARG A 118 -25.98 -6.54 17.91
C ARG A 118 -26.99 -7.70 17.97
N VAL A 119 -27.04 -8.51 16.92
CA VAL A 119 -27.86 -9.74 16.79
C VAL A 119 -27.05 -10.86 16.15
N MET A 120 -27.26 -12.09 16.62
CA MET A 120 -26.78 -13.32 15.99
C MET A 120 -27.81 -13.78 14.98
N VAL A 121 -27.40 -13.79 13.71
CA VAL A 121 -28.22 -14.19 12.58
C VAL A 121 -27.82 -15.54 12.04
N GLN A 122 -28.79 -16.26 11.47
CA GLN A 122 -28.60 -17.34 10.54
C GLN A 122 -28.90 -16.83 9.12
N ALA A 123 -27.96 -17.02 8.21
CA ALA A 123 -28.04 -16.61 6.81
C ALA A 123 -27.67 -17.82 5.94
N ALA A 124 -28.68 -18.55 5.47
CA ALA A 124 -28.53 -19.86 4.83
C ALA A 124 -27.67 -20.84 5.65
N LYS A 125 -26.39 -21.01 5.29
CA LYS A 125 -25.43 -21.94 5.96
C LYS A 125 -24.48 -21.26 6.95
N TYR A 126 -24.65 -19.96 7.20
CA TYR A 126 -23.76 -19.16 8.04
C TYR A 126 -24.47 -18.68 9.30
N THR A 127 -23.81 -18.78 10.46
CA THR A 127 -24.31 -18.30 11.75
C THR A 127 -23.26 -17.41 12.39
N GLY A 128 -23.64 -16.20 12.81
CA GLY A 128 -22.71 -15.27 13.45
C GLY A 128 -23.33 -13.91 13.79
N TRP A 129 -22.54 -13.00 14.35
CA TRP A 129 -23.02 -11.69 14.82
C TRP A 129 -22.99 -10.62 13.72
N ILE A 130 -24.01 -9.77 13.68
CA ILE A 130 -24.09 -8.50 12.93
C ILE A 130 -24.65 -7.37 13.82
N SER A 131 -24.51 -6.11 13.41
CA SER A 131 -25.25 -4.98 14.00
C SER A 131 -26.61 -4.81 13.33
N TYR A 132 -27.65 -4.43 14.09
CA TYR A 132 -29.01 -4.20 13.54
C TYR A 132 -29.45 -2.74 13.52
N LYS A 133 -28.75 -1.83 14.20
CA LYS A 133 -28.93 -0.37 14.17
C LYS A 133 -27.56 0.33 14.08
N THR A 134 -27.50 1.51 13.46
CA THR A 134 -26.29 2.36 13.40
C THR A 134 -25.95 2.99 14.75
N SER A 135 -24.90 3.80 14.80
CA SER A 135 -24.62 4.71 15.92
C SER A 135 -25.78 5.70 16.20
N VAL A 136 -26.54 6.05 15.16
CA VAL A 136 -27.65 7.02 15.16
C VAL A 136 -29.04 6.33 15.28
N ASP A 137 -29.07 5.07 15.74
CA ASP A 137 -30.27 4.22 15.85
C ASP A 137 -31.03 3.89 14.53
N GLU A 138 -30.51 4.28 13.37
CA GLU A 138 -31.10 3.88 12.08
C GLU A 138 -31.01 2.35 11.90
N PRO A 139 -32.12 1.64 11.67
CA PRO A 139 -32.08 0.18 11.61
C PRO A 139 -31.52 -0.32 10.28
N LEU A 140 -30.42 -1.07 10.37
CA LEU A 140 -29.65 -1.70 9.28
C LEU A 140 -30.36 -2.94 8.71
N ILE A 141 -31.33 -3.48 9.44
CA ILE A 141 -32.19 -4.58 8.99
C ILE A 141 -33.65 -4.11 8.95
N ARG A 142 -34.50 -4.81 8.20
CA ARG A 142 -35.93 -4.53 8.07
C ARG A 142 -36.74 -5.82 8.12
N ARG A 143 -37.85 -5.87 8.86
CA ARG A 143 -38.76 -7.02 8.88
C ARG A 143 -39.41 -7.20 7.50
N ARG A 144 -39.27 -8.38 6.87
CA ARG A 144 -39.91 -8.68 5.58
C ARG A 144 -41.43 -8.54 5.75
N ASN A 145 -42.09 -7.86 4.80
CA ASN A 145 -43.53 -7.55 4.78
C ASN A 145 -44.07 -6.56 5.84
N HIS A 146 -43.24 -5.83 6.60
CA HIS A 146 -43.71 -4.70 7.44
C HIS A 146 -43.18 -3.34 6.96
N LYS A 147 -43.85 -2.25 7.33
CA LYS A 147 -43.45 -0.87 6.99
C LYS A 147 -42.84 -0.08 8.15
N ASP A 148 -43.14 -0.46 9.39
CA ASP A 148 -42.72 0.27 10.58
C ASP A 148 -41.53 -0.39 11.26
N ASP A 149 -40.51 0.41 11.57
CA ASP A 149 -39.29 -0.01 12.25
C ASP A 149 -39.51 -0.04 13.78
N LEU A 150 -40.13 -1.12 14.27
CA LEU A 150 -40.23 -1.46 15.70
C LEU A 150 -39.27 -2.61 16.05
N ASP A 151 -39.05 -2.80 17.36
CA ASP A 151 -37.87 -3.51 17.86
C ASP A 151 -37.74 -4.99 17.45
N VAL A 152 -36.51 -5.48 17.57
CA VAL A 152 -36.10 -6.75 16.99
C VAL A 152 -36.60 -7.93 17.82
N GLU A 153 -37.42 -8.76 17.20
CA GLU A 153 -38.04 -9.95 17.78
C GLU A 153 -37.39 -11.23 17.21
N LYS A 154 -37.38 -12.31 18.00
CA LYS A 154 -36.89 -13.61 17.53
C LYS A 154 -37.95 -14.36 16.72
N GLY A 155 -37.51 -15.21 15.80
CA GLY A 155 -38.42 -16.07 15.01
C GLY A 155 -39.13 -15.35 13.87
N HIS A 156 -38.57 -14.23 13.40
CA HIS A 156 -39.06 -13.47 12.25
C HIS A 156 -37.94 -13.26 11.23
N ILE A 157 -38.31 -13.26 9.94
CA ILE A 157 -37.38 -13.07 8.82
C ILE A 157 -37.16 -11.57 8.60
N TYR A 158 -35.92 -11.14 8.71
CA TYR A 158 -35.49 -9.77 8.39
C TYR A 158 -34.72 -9.77 7.06
N GLU A 159 -34.60 -8.60 6.43
CA GLU A 159 -33.77 -8.34 5.27
C GLU A 159 -32.73 -7.27 5.63
N ILE A 160 -31.52 -7.40 5.11
CA ILE A 160 -30.43 -6.44 5.36
C ILE A 160 -30.58 -5.23 4.42
N LYS A 161 -30.56 -3.99 4.92
CA LYS A 161 -30.70 -2.77 4.10
C LYS A 161 -29.42 -2.45 3.31
N CYS A 162 -28.25 -2.69 3.90
CA CYS A 162 -26.92 -2.42 3.31
C CYS A 162 -25.89 -3.46 3.79
N VAL A 163 -24.82 -3.69 3.03
CA VAL A 163 -23.87 -4.82 3.22
C VAL A 163 -23.42 -4.99 4.68
N ALA A 164 -23.58 -6.19 5.24
CA ALA A 164 -23.26 -6.49 6.64
C ALA A 164 -22.27 -7.67 6.78
N THR A 165 -21.21 -7.48 7.57
CA THR A 165 -20.18 -8.49 7.84
C THR A 165 -20.60 -9.46 8.95
N VAL A 166 -20.64 -10.77 8.69
CA VAL A 166 -20.87 -11.82 9.70
C VAL A 166 -19.54 -12.30 10.26
N ARG A 167 -19.35 -12.17 11.57
CA ARG A 167 -18.20 -12.67 12.33
C ARG A 167 -18.61 -13.83 13.25
N THR A 168 -17.73 -14.82 13.41
CA THR A 168 -17.86 -15.91 14.40
C THR A 168 -16.81 -15.77 15.49
N GLY A 169 -17.19 -15.99 16.75
CA GLY A 169 -16.26 -16.00 17.88
C GLY A 169 -15.89 -14.64 18.47
N GLU A 170 -16.42 -13.53 17.93
CA GLU A 170 -16.25 -12.21 18.54
C GLU A 170 -16.95 -12.14 19.91
N SER A 171 -16.30 -11.50 20.90
CA SER A 171 -16.91 -11.19 22.20
C SER A 171 -18.01 -10.13 22.05
N LEU A 172 -18.89 -10.03 23.05
CA LEU A 172 -20.02 -9.08 23.06
C LEU A 172 -19.54 -7.61 23.07
N ASP A 173 -18.40 -7.35 23.73
CA ASP A 173 -18.11 -6.04 24.31
C ASP A 173 -16.99 -5.24 23.59
N SER A 174 -16.68 -5.57 22.33
CA SER A 174 -15.71 -4.80 21.54
C SER A 174 -16.33 -3.48 21.03
N PRO A 175 -15.85 -2.30 21.49
CA PRO A 175 -16.37 -1.00 21.05
C PRO A 175 -15.94 -0.69 19.61
N ILE A 176 -16.89 -0.15 18.83
CA ILE A 176 -16.60 0.39 17.50
C ILE A 176 -16.21 1.86 17.67
N LEU A 177 -15.00 2.23 17.26
CA LEU A 177 -14.46 3.58 17.45
C LEU A 177 -15.07 4.60 16.48
N LYS A 178 -15.27 4.21 15.21
CA LYS A 178 -15.74 5.12 14.16
C LYS A 178 -16.33 4.35 12.99
N GLU A 179 -17.25 5.00 12.29
CA GLU A 179 -17.70 4.58 10.97
C GLU A 179 -17.25 5.64 9.96
N LEU A 180 -16.39 5.22 9.02
CA LEU A 180 -15.86 6.06 7.96
C LEU A 180 -16.85 6.08 6.81
N GLN A 181 -17.43 7.25 6.55
CA GLN A 181 -18.28 7.47 5.38
C GLN A 181 -17.46 7.43 4.09
N PRO A 182 -18.07 7.22 2.91
CA PRO A 182 -17.39 7.41 1.63
C PRO A 182 -16.76 8.81 1.52
N GLY A 183 -15.56 8.89 0.93
CA GLY A 183 -14.76 10.11 0.83
C GLY A 183 -13.95 10.46 2.09
N ALA A 184 -13.83 9.54 3.06
CA ALA A 184 -12.93 9.69 4.19
C ALA A 184 -11.52 9.24 3.81
N VAL A 185 -10.53 10.11 4.05
CA VAL A 185 -9.10 9.78 3.87
C VAL A 185 -8.57 9.13 5.14
N CYS A 186 -7.80 8.06 4.99
CA CYS A 186 -7.09 7.36 6.06
C CYS A 186 -5.71 6.88 5.61
N ASP A 187 -4.78 6.81 6.56
CA ASP A 187 -3.43 6.29 6.40
C ASP A 187 -3.38 4.81 6.79
N ILE A 188 -2.76 3.95 5.96
CA ILE A 188 -2.54 2.54 6.29
C ILE A 188 -1.29 2.44 7.18
N VAL A 189 -1.51 2.14 8.46
CA VAL A 189 -0.46 2.01 9.48
C VAL A 189 0.17 0.62 9.45
N GLU A 190 -0.66 -0.44 9.33
CA GLU A 190 -0.21 -1.83 9.30
C GLU A 190 -1.09 -2.66 8.35
N VAL A 191 -0.51 -3.67 7.69
CA VAL A 191 -1.24 -4.63 6.85
C VAL A 191 -1.28 -5.98 7.56
N GLY A 192 -2.47 -6.54 7.74
CA GLY A 192 -2.69 -7.70 8.61
C GLY A 192 -1.97 -8.96 8.13
N SER A 193 -1.00 -9.42 8.90
CA SER A 193 -0.11 -10.56 8.58
C SER A 193 -0.84 -11.86 8.22
N VAL A 194 -1.99 -12.13 8.84
CA VAL A 194 -2.82 -13.32 8.59
C VAL A 194 -3.81 -13.12 7.42
N ASN A 195 -4.13 -11.87 7.06
CA ASN A 195 -5.10 -11.56 6.02
C ASN A 195 -4.82 -10.17 5.39
N LYS A 196 -4.14 -10.15 4.24
CA LYS A 196 -3.82 -8.93 3.46
C LYS A 196 -5.03 -8.05 3.10
N ARG A 197 -6.28 -8.53 3.20
CA ARG A 197 -7.49 -7.71 3.00
C ARG A 197 -7.94 -6.93 4.25
N ARG A 198 -7.24 -7.09 5.37
CA ARG A 198 -7.40 -6.30 6.60
C ARG A 198 -6.19 -5.42 6.83
N VAL A 199 -6.43 -4.19 7.24
CA VAL A 199 -5.38 -3.20 7.53
C VAL A 199 -5.77 -2.40 8.76
N LEU A 200 -4.76 -2.00 9.54
CA LEU A 200 -4.88 -1.00 10.59
C LEU A 200 -4.80 0.37 9.92
N VAL A 201 -5.80 1.23 10.14
CA VAL A 201 -5.76 2.61 9.65
C VAL A 201 -5.71 3.62 10.79
N GLY A 202 -4.94 4.68 10.55
CA GLY A 202 -5.04 5.93 11.27
C GLY A 202 -6.16 6.81 10.70
N VAL A 203 -6.74 7.64 11.56
CA VAL A 203 -7.71 8.67 11.17
C VAL A 203 -7.42 9.95 11.95
N GLY A 204 -6.48 10.76 11.45
CA GLY A 204 -6.08 12.04 12.04
C GLY A 204 -5.96 13.17 11.01
N HIS A 205 -5.79 14.41 11.49
CA HIS A 205 -5.30 15.50 10.65
C HIS A 205 -3.77 15.55 10.73
N GLU A 206 -3.12 15.68 9.56
CA GLU A 206 -1.66 15.60 9.36
C GLU A 206 -0.88 16.61 10.24
N ALA A 207 -0.32 16.15 11.37
CA ALA A 207 0.73 16.81 12.17
C ALA A 207 1.15 16.01 13.43
N GLN A 208 0.30 15.11 13.91
CA GLN A 208 0.51 14.32 15.13
C GLN A 208 0.11 12.85 14.89
N ALA A 209 0.41 11.97 15.85
CA ALA A 209 -0.03 10.58 15.83
C ALA A 209 -1.55 10.48 15.57
N PRO A 210 -2.02 9.48 14.80
CA PRO A 210 -3.42 9.36 14.40
C PRO A 210 -4.34 9.41 15.61
N SER A 211 -5.34 10.32 15.59
CA SER A 211 -6.15 10.60 16.78
C SER A 211 -7.09 9.46 17.15
N VAL A 212 -7.32 8.54 16.22
CA VAL A 212 -8.06 7.29 16.37
C VAL A 212 -7.41 6.28 15.41
N GLU A 213 -7.03 5.10 15.90
CA GLU A 213 -6.55 3.96 15.10
C GLU A 213 -7.56 2.81 15.13
N GLY A 214 -7.60 1.99 14.08
CA GLY A 214 -8.33 0.72 14.14
C GLY A 214 -8.38 -0.06 12.83
N TRP A 215 -8.75 -1.34 12.94
CA TRP A 215 -8.78 -2.28 11.82
C TRP A 215 -10.01 -2.07 10.92
N ILE A 216 -9.78 -2.10 9.61
CA ILE A 216 -10.80 -2.05 8.54
C ILE A 216 -10.58 -3.17 7.51
N SER A 217 -11.57 -3.38 6.62
CA SER A 217 -11.43 -4.21 5.41
C SER A 217 -11.19 -3.32 4.19
N VAL A 218 -10.20 -3.66 3.35
CA VAL A 218 -9.92 -2.91 2.09
C VAL A 218 -10.65 -3.44 0.87
N GLN A 219 -11.05 -4.71 0.86
CA GLN A 219 -11.71 -5.37 -0.27
C GLN A 219 -12.81 -6.31 0.23
N THR A 220 -13.92 -6.42 -0.53
CA THR A 220 -14.95 -7.45 -0.30
C THR A 220 -14.40 -8.85 -0.58
N ARG A 221 -15.14 -9.90 -0.21
CA ARG A 221 -14.78 -11.27 -0.58
C ARG A 221 -14.69 -11.47 -2.11
N GLN A 222 -15.46 -10.70 -2.89
CA GLN A 222 -15.52 -10.80 -4.35
C GLN A 222 -14.42 -10.01 -5.10
N GLY A 223 -13.57 -9.26 -4.37
CA GLY A 223 -12.48 -8.47 -4.97
C GLY A 223 -12.87 -7.03 -5.34
N GLU A 224 -14.06 -6.57 -4.95
CA GLU A 224 -14.42 -5.16 -5.07
C GLU A 224 -13.69 -4.37 -3.99
N SER A 225 -12.96 -3.32 -4.38
CA SER A 225 -12.24 -2.48 -3.42
C SER A 225 -13.21 -1.58 -2.66
N LEU A 226 -13.10 -1.57 -1.33
CA LEU A 226 -13.84 -0.69 -0.42
C LEU A 226 -13.12 0.65 -0.19
N VAL A 227 -11.82 0.69 -0.53
CA VAL A 227 -10.98 1.89 -0.54
C VAL A 227 -10.29 2.06 -1.89
N HIS A 228 -9.93 3.30 -2.23
CA HIS A 228 -9.12 3.65 -3.40
C HIS A 228 -7.74 4.10 -2.92
N ARG A 229 -6.66 3.54 -3.49
CA ARG A 229 -5.30 4.08 -3.31
C ARG A 229 -5.26 5.48 -3.91
N LEU A 230 -4.91 6.47 -3.11
CA LEU A 230 -4.50 7.77 -3.63
C LEU A 230 -3.08 7.58 -4.21
N PRO A 231 -2.83 7.84 -5.51
CA PRO A 231 -1.55 7.56 -6.13
C PRO A 231 -0.42 8.33 -5.43
N GLY A 232 0.64 7.63 -5.05
CA GLY A 232 1.62 8.05 -4.06
C GLY A 232 2.52 9.23 -4.45
N ARG A 233 1.97 10.45 -4.49
CA ARG A 233 2.66 11.70 -4.20
C ARG A 233 1.71 12.62 -3.40
N VAL A 234 2.23 13.20 -2.31
CA VAL A 234 1.48 14.04 -1.37
C VAL A 234 1.33 15.48 -1.96
N TYR A 235 0.95 16.47 -1.14
CA TYR A 235 0.97 17.91 -1.41
C TYR A 235 -0.24 18.53 -2.13
N ARG A 236 -1.45 18.33 -1.57
CA ARG A 236 -2.53 19.31 -1.79
C ARG A 236 -2.18 20.63 -1.08
N SER A 237 -2.33 21.75 -1.80
CA SER A 237 -1.83 23.09 -1.46
C SER A 237 -2.17 23.60 -0.04
N GLY A 238 -1.23 23.43 0.90
CA GLY A 238 -1.12 24.31 2.07
C GLY A 238 -0.65 25.72 1.66
N SER A 239 -1.02 26.75 2.43
CA SER A 239 -0.59 28.14 2.16
C SER A 239 0.93 28.30 2.19
N LYS A 240 1.62 27.51 3.03
CA LYS A 240 3.09 27.45 3.12
C LYS A 240 3.73 26.75 1.92
N THR A 241 3.13 25.68 1.40
CA THR A 241 3.56 25.02 0.15
C THR A 241 3.55 26.01 -1.01
N LYS A 242 2.45 26.77 -1.14
CA LYS A 242 2.33 27.83 -2.13
C LYS A 242 3.36 28.95 -1.96
N ALA A 243 3.70 29.31 -0.71
CA ALA A 243 4.75 30.29 -0.42
C ALA A 243 6.14 29.79 -0.82
N LEU A 244 6.49 28.52 -0.53
CA LEU A 244 7.76 27.90 -0.91
C LEU A 244 7.91 27.81 -2.44
N LEU A 245 6.85 27.39 -3.15
CA LEU A 245 6.80 27.34 -4.61
C LEU A 245 6.94 28.74 -5.24
N GLU A 246 6.32 29.77 -4.67
CA GLU A 246 6.44 31.16 -5.17
C GLU A 246 7.81 31.79 -4.82
N ALA A 247 8.43 31.42 -3.70
CA ALA A 247 9.78 31.83 -3.33
C ALA A 247 10.83 31.21 -4.27
N ALA A 248 10.73 29.91 -4.56
CA ALA A 248 11.53 29.24 -5.60
C ALA A 248 11.23 29.81 -7.00
N ARG A 249 9.95 30.14 -7.25
CA ARG A 249 9.41 31.05 -8.28
C ARG A 249 10.29 32.27 -8.58
N SER A 250 10.61 33.00 -7.51
CA SER A 250 11.10 34.37 -7.57
C SER A 250 12.55 34.54 -7.11
N GLY A 251 13.25 33.46 -6.75
CA GLY A 251 14.65 33.48 -6.32
C GLY A 251 14.87 33.90 -4.86
N GLN A 252 13.82 33.90 -4.03
CA GLN A 252 13.87 34.46 -2.67
C GLN A 252 14.52 33.48 -1.67
N MET A 253 15.85 33.38 -1.73
CA MET A 253 16.67 32.49 -0.92
C MET A 253 16.37 32.55 0.58
N ASP A 254 16.26 33.75 1.16
CA ASP A 254 16.09 33.92 2.60
C ASP A 254 14.73 33.42 3.09
N VAL A 255 13.68 33.58 2.26
CA VAL A 255 12.34 33.04 2.52
C VAL A 255 12.35 31.51 2.46
N ILE A 256 13.09 30.92 1.51
CA ILE A 256 13.26 29.47 1.40
C ILE A 256 13.97 28.91 2.64
N LYS A 257 15.09 29.52 3.05
CA LYS A 257 15.82 29.14 4.28
C LYS A 257 14.93 29.25 5.51
N GLN A 258 14.24 30.39 5.71
CA GLN A 258 13.34 30.59 6.84
C GLN A 258 12.20 29.55 6.89
N ILE A 259 11.63 29.18 5.75
CA ILE A 259 10.58 28.14 5.66
C ILE A 259 11.11 26.75 6.08
N LEU A 260 12.36 26.42 5.75
CA LEU A 260 12.98 25.13 6.04
C LEU A 260 13.58 25.03 7.46
N GLU A 261 14.20 26.11 7.96
CA GLU A 261 14.74 26.20 9.33
C GLU A 261 13.64 26.15 10.40
N THR A 262 12.44 26.65 10.06
CA THR A 262 11.29 26.58 10.96
C THR A 262 10.73 25.15 10.99
N LYS A 263 11.26 24.30 11.87
CA LYS A 263 10.93 22.86 12.08
C LYS A 263 9.41 22.54 12.09
N LEU A 264 8.81 22.40 10.91
CA LEU A 264 7.35 22.28 10.71
C LEU A 264 6.94 21.25 9.64
N GLY A 265 7.81 20.29 9.33
CA GLY A 265 7.47 19.12 8.50
C GLY A 265 7.16 19.43 7.02
N ILE A 266 7.58 20.58 6.50
CA ILE A 266 7.45 20.89 5.07
C ILE A 266 8.56 20.16 4.32
N SER A 267 8.20 19.13 3.54
CA SER A 267 9.13 18.44 2.65
C SER A 267 9.62 19.37 1.53
N VAL A 268 10.90 19.25 1.19
CA VAL A 268 11.54 20.01 0.10
C VAL A 268 10.95 19.61 -1.26
N ASN A 269 10.57 18.34 -1.42
CA ASN A 269 10.00 17.78 -2.65
C ASN A 269 8.48 18.01 -2.77
N CYS A 270 7.94 18.99 -2.04
CA CYS A 270 6.54 19.40 -2.19
C CYS A 270 6.21 19.77 -3.64
N CYS A 271 4.95 19.64 -4.08
CA CYS A 271 4.55 19.97 -5.45
C CYS A 271 3.28 20.82 -5.56
N ASP A 272 3.02 21.32 -6.77
CA ASP A 272 1.78 21.99 -7.13
C ASP A 272 0.74 21.03 -7.74
N ILE A 273 -0.44 21.55 -8.10
CA ILE A 273 -1.54 20.80 -8.75
C ILE A 273 -1.23 20.30 -10.18
N SER A 274 0.02 20.40 -10.62
CA SER A 274 0.53 19.89 -11.90
C SER A 274 1.84 19.10 -11.75
N GLY A 275 2.12 18.63 -10.53
CA GLY A 275 3.28 17.80 -10.18
C GLY A 275 4.59 18.56 -9.99
N LYS A 276 4.62 19.91 -10.02
CA LYS A 276 5.87 20.68 -10.06
C LYS A 276 6.46 21.01 -8.71
N THR A 277 7.73 20.65 -8.51
CA THR A 277 8.48 20.91 -7.26
C THR A 277 9.15 22.29 -7.22
N PRO A 278 9.56 22.80 -6.04
CA PRO A 278 10.42 23.98 -5.92
C PRO A 278 11.67 23.93 -6.79
N LEU A 279 12.30 22.75 -6.93
CA LEU A 279 13.47 22.56 -7.80
C LEU A 279 13.11 22.78 -9.28
N MET A 280 11.99 22.22 -9.77
CA MET A 280 11.52 22.47 -11.13
C MET A 280 11.19 23.95 -11.37
N TYR A 281 10.62 24.64 -10.38
CA TYR A 281 10.33 26.06 -10.46
C TYR A 281 11.60 26.92 -10.48
N ALA A 282 12.58 26.64 -9.63
CA ALA A 282 13.87 27.32 -9.64
C ALA A 282 14.61 27.11 -10.97
N ALA A 283 14.60 25.87 -11.49
CA ALA A 283 15.18 25.50 -12.77
C ALA A 283 14.48 26.19 -13.96
N ALA A 284 13.14 26.18 -14.01
CA ALA A 284 12.33 26.82 -15.07
C ALA A 284 12.54 28.34 -15.18
N PHE A 285 12.94 29.00 -14.09
CA PHE A 285 13.15 30.45 -14.04
C PHE A 285 14.63 30.85 -14.02
N GLY A 286 15.56 29.87 -14.01
CA GLY A 286 17.01 30.11 -14.06
C GLY A 286 17.63 30.57 -12.73
N ASN A 287 16.98 30.31 -11.61
CA ASN A 287 17.39 30.76 -10.27
C ASN A 287 18.54 29.88 -9.73
N ALA A 288 19.74 30.00 -10.33
CA ALA A 288 20.88 29.10 -10.11
C ALA A 288 21.26 28.92 -8.62
N GLU A 289 21.30 30.00 -7.84
CA GLU A 289 21.57 29.95 -6.39
C GLU A 289 20.56 29.07 -5.63
N VAL A 290 19.28 29.13 -5.99
CA VAL A 290 18.21 28.32 -5.39
C VAL A 290 18.29 26.87 -5.85
N VAL A 291 18.67 26.64 -7.11
CA VAL A 291 18.95 25.29 -7.64
C VAL A 291 20.14 24.67 -6.89
N GLU A 292 21.25 25.39 -6.73
CA GLU A 292 22.43 24.92 -5.99
C GLU A 292 22.10 24.63 -4.52
N PHE A 293 21.34 25.51 -3.85
CA PHE A 293 20.91 25.29 -2.47
C PHE A 293 20.04 24.05 -2.33
N PHE A 294 19.03 23.84 -3.17
CA PHE A 294 18.23 22.60 -3.12
C PHE A 294 19.10 21.36 -3.44
N LEU A 295 20.03 21.44 -4.40
CA LEU A 295 20.98 20.37 -4.71
C LEU A 295 22.11 20.20 -3.66
N SER A 296 22.09 20.97 -2.56
CA SER A 296 22.96 20.79 -1.39
C SER A 296 22.28 20.05 -0.22
N LEU A 297 20.95 19.89 -0.27
CA LEU A 297 20.18 19.19 0.75
C LEU A 297 20.14 17.68 0.45
N PRO A 298 20.21 16.80 1.47
CA PRO A 298 20.28 15.35 1.24
C PRO A 298 18.97 14.74 0.72
N ASP A 299 17.83 15.33 1.07
CA ASP A 299 16.50 14.74 0.85
C ASP A 299 15.84 15.15 -0.49
N VAL A 300 16.60 15.73 -1.43
CA VAL A 300 16.04 16.35 -2.65
C VAL A 300 16.00 15.40 -3.86
N GLU A 301 14.80 15.18 -4.39
CA GLU A 301 14.56 14.35 -5.58
C GLU A 301 14.91 15.09 -6.87
N ILE A 302 16.16 14.99 -7.31
CA ILE A 302 16.69 15.62 -8.54
C ILE A 302 15.89 15.20 -9.79
N ASN A 303 15.56 13.92 -9.88
CA ASN A 303 14.86 13.31 -11.03
C ASN A 303 13.34 13.22 -10.85
N ALA A 304 12.76 13.96 -9.90
CA ALA A 304 11.30 14.12 -9.83
C ALA A 304 10.75 14.66 -11.17
N SER A 305 9.60 14.13 -11.59
CA SER A 305 8.92 14.41 -12.86
C SER A 305 7.54 15.04 -12.65
N ASP A 306 7.14 16.03 -13.44
CA ASP A 306 5.79 16.63 -13.35
C ASP A 306 4.69 15.72 -13.96
N ASP A 307 3.41 16.11 -13.89
CA ASP A 307 2.28 15.33 -14.46
C ASP A 307 2.41 15.06 -15.97
N THR A 308 3.34 15.76 -16.64
CA THR A 308 3.67 15.64 -18.06
C THR A 308 5.02 14.92 -18.26
N GLN A 309 5.46 14.16 -17.25
CA GLN A 309 6.74 13.42 -17.16
C GLN A 309 7.99 14.33 -17.25
N LYS A 310 7.90 15.64 -17.00
CA LYS A 310 9.05 16.56 -17.17
C LYS A 310 9.86 16.72 -15.89
N THR A 311 11.14 16.39 -15.96
CA THR A 311 12.10 16.60 -14.86
C THR A 311 12.57 18.05 -14.77
N ALA A 312 13.28 18.41 -13.69
CA ALA A 312 13.87 19.74 -13.55
C ALA A 312 14.76 20.15 -14.76
N LEU A 313 15.48 19.20 -15.36
CA LEU A 313 16.33 19.41 -16.54
C LEU A 313 15.52 19.76 -17.81
N HIS A 314 14.34 19.16 -17.99
CA HIS A 314 13.40 19.54 -19.05
C HIS A 314 12.92 20.99 -18.87
N HIS A 315 12.61 21.37 -17.63
CA HIS A 315 12.15 22.72 -17.32
C HIS A 315 13.25 23.77 -17.49
N ALA A 316 14.49 23.49 -17.11
CA ALA A 316 15.65 24.35 -17.38
C ALA A 316 15.90 24.56 -18.89
N SER A 317 15.69 23.50 -19.69
CA SER A 317 15.85 23.52 -21.15
C SER A 317 14.69 24.21 -21.90
N LYS A 318 13.58 24.51 -21.21
CA LYS A 318 12.32 25.00 -21.81
C LYS A 318 12.19 26.53 -21.72
N ARG A 319 12.99 27.26 -22.49
CA ARG A 319 12.95 28.74 -22.55
C ARG A 319 11.60 29.26 -23.07
N SER A 320 11.02 30.24 -22.36
CA SER A 320 9.77 30.90 -22.78
C SER A 320 10.03 32.06 -23.74
N ARG A 321 9.67 31.89 -25.02
CA ARG A 321 9.82 32.86 -26.12
C ARG A 321 9.24 34.28 -25.86
N LYS A 322 8.48 34.50 -24.78
CA LYS A 322 7.90 35.81 -24.40
C LYS A 322 8.75 36.66 -23.45
N ARG A 323 9.84 36.14 -22.86
CA ARG A 323 10.74 36.92 -21.99
C ARG A 323 11.99 37.38 -22.73
N ARG A 324 11.91 38.56 -23.37
CA ARG A 324 13.04 39.26 -24.02
C ARG A 324 13.69 40.33 -23.11
N GLN A 325 13.43 40.28 -21.81
CA GLN A 325 14.03 41.16 -20.80
C GLN A 325 15.10 40.36 -20.06
N ALA A 326 16.31 40.92 -19.92
CA ALA A 326 17.46 40.20 -19.40
C ALA A 326 17.50 40.13 -17.87
N CYS A 327 17.29 38.94 -17.32
CA CYS A 327 17.94 38.46 -16.10
C CYS A 327 17.96 36.91 -16.08
N HIS A 328 18.97 36.35 -15.41
CA HIS A 328 19.24 34.91 -15.21
C HIS A 328 19.59 34.10 -16.47
N ASP A 329 20.82 33.58 -16.51
CA ASP A 329 21.30 32.70 -17.57
C ASP A 329 21.01 31.23 -17.21
N SER A 330 19.89 30.71 -17.71
CA SER A 330 19.36 29.37 -17.39
C SER A 330 20.34 28.22 -17.66
N THR A 331 21.44 28.46 -18.38
CA THR A 331 22.51 27.48 -18.57
C THR A 331 23.20 27.06 -17.27
N GLN A 332 23.33 27.96 -16.28
CA GLN A 332 23.95 27.61 -14.99
C GLN A 332 23.11 26.57 -14.23
N ALA A 333 21.78 26.63 -14.34
CA ALA A 333 20.89 25.62 -13.75
C ALA A 333 21.03 24.26 -14.46
N ILE A 334 21.27 24.23 -15.77
CA ILE A 334 21.53 23.00 -16.54
C ILE A 334 22.87 22.38 -16.09
N GLU A 335 23.93 23.19 -16.01
CA GLU A 335 25.26 22.78 -15.57
C GLU A 335 25.26 22.19 -14.15
N LEU A 336 24.59 22.85 -13.20
CA LEU A 336 24.42 22.37 -11.83
C LEU A 336 23.63 21.04 -11.75
N LEU A 337 22.54 20.91 -12.51
CA LEU A 337 21.74 19.68 -12.55
C LEU A 337 22.54 18.51 -13.12
N ILE A 338 23.25 18.70 -14.23
CA ILE A 338 24.11 17.68 -14.85
C ILE A 338 25.21 17.24 -13.87
N HIS A 339 25.93 18.19 -13.26
CA HIS A 339 27.00 17.90 -12.31
C HIS A 339 26.52 17.12 -11.06
N LYS A 340 25.24 17.27 -10.69
CA LYS A 340 24.60 16.58 -9.56
C LYS A 340 23.90 15.28 -9.94
N GLY A 341 24.03 14.80 -11.18
CA GLY A 341 23.50 13.50 -11.61
C GLY A 341 22.04 13.50 -12.06
N ALA A 342 21.54 14.63 -12.57
CA ALA A 342 20.22 14.67 -13.22
C ALA A 342 20.19 13.76 -14.47
N GLU A 343 19.09 13.05 -14.67
CA GLU A 343 18.92 12.11 -15.78
C GLU A 343 18.75 12.85 -17.12
N ILE A 344 19.74 12.68 -18.00
CA ILE A 344 19.87 13.41 -19.28
C ILE A 344 18.90 12.88 -20.34
N GLU A 345 18.78 11.56 -20.45
CA GLU A 345 17.89 10.87 -21.40
C GLU A 345 16.48 10.62 -20.85
N ALA A 346 16.12 11.23 -19.71
CA ALA A 346 14.74 11.24 -19.22
C ALA A 346 13.79 11.75 -20.31
N ARG A 347 12.58 11.20 -20.37
CA ARG A 347 11.64 11.40 -21.48
C ARG A 347 10.28 11.88 -20.99
N ASP A 348 9.74 12.93 -21.62
CA ASP A 348 8.41 13.43 -21.31
C ASP A 348 7.29 12.55 -21.92
N HIS A 349 6.01 12.92 -21.71
CA HIS A 349 4.86 12.15 -22.22
C HIS A 349 4.79 12.02 -23.76
N ASN A 350 5.51 12.87 -24.51
CA ASN A 350 5.66 12.77 -25.97
C ASN A 350 6.94 12.02 -26.37
N GLY A 351 7.69 11.49 -25.40
CA GLY A 351 8.99 10.86 -25.61
C GLY A 351 10.13 11.87 -25.81
N CYS A 352 9.88 13.18 -25.62
CA CYS A 352 10.88 14.21 -25.87
C CYS A 352 11.89 14.31 -24.72
N THR A 353 13.19 14.45 -25.04
CA THR A 353 14.27 14.63 -24.04
C THR A 353 14.60 16.11 -23.82
N ALA A 354 15.37 16.42 -22.77
CA ALA A 354 15.87 17.77 -22.49
C ALA A 354 16.63 18.39 -23.69
N LEU A 355 17.41 17.58 -24.43
CA LEU A 355 18.11 17.99 -25.65
C LEU A 355 17.14 18.50 -26.72
N MET A 356 16.02 17.80 -26.97
CA MET A 356 14.99 18.25 -27.92
C MET A 356 14.37 19.58 -27.49
N PHE A 357 14.15 19.82 -26.19
CA PHE A 357 13.65 21.11 -25.70
C PHE A 357 14.66 22.25 -25.88
N ALA A 358 15.96 22.03 -25.63
CA ALA A 358 17.00 23.03 -25.87
C ALA A 358 17.09 23.40 -27.37
N VAL A 359 17.11 22.38 -28.23
CA VAL A 359 17.20 22.52 -29.69
C VAL A 359 15.95 23.17 -30.29
N ALA A 360 14.74 22.80 -29.85
CA ALA A 360 13.49 23.41 -30.31
C ALA A 360 13.38 24.91 -29.94
N ASN A 361 14.11 25.35 -28.91
CA ASN A 361 14.20 26.76 -28.51
C ASN A 361 15.35 27.53 -29.19
N GLY A 362 16.26 26.84 -29.87
CA GLY A 362 17.42 27.45 -30.54
C GLY A 362 18.56 27.81 -29.60
N ASP A 363 18.62 27.20 -28.41
CA ASP A 363 19.66 27.50 -27.42
C ASP A 363 20.90 26.64 -27.67
N ALA A 364 21.79 27.12 -28.56
CA ALA A 364 23.01 26.41 -28.94
C ALA A 364 23.97 26.18 -27.76
N LYS A 365 23.94 27.04 -26.72
CA LYS A 365 24.75 26.88 -25.51
C LYS A 365 24.21 25.74 -24.64
N ALA A 366 22.90 25.70 -24.38
CA ALA A 366 22.26 24.57 -23.70
C ALA A 366 22.38 23.26 -24.50
N THR A 367 22.24 23.32 -25.82
CA THR A 367 22.44 22.19 -26.73
C THR A 367 23.84 21.61 -26.56
N LYS A 368 24.89 22.45 -26.65
CA LYS A 368 26.28 22.00 -26.51
C LYS A 368 26.56 21.38 -25.13
N MET A 369 26.13 21.98 -24.03
CA MET A 369 26.37 21.42 -22.68
C MET A 369 25.73 20.04 -22.49
N LEU A 370 24.53 19.81 -23.04
CA LEU A 370 23.88 18.51 -22.98
C LEU A 370 24.65 17.46 -23.81
N LEU A 371 25.22 17.86 -24.96
CA LEU A 371 26.04 16.98 -25.80
C LEU A 371 27.43 16.71 -25.23
N ASP A 372 28.05 17.70 -24.59
CA ASP A 372 29.29 17.53 -23.80
C ASP A 372 29.06 16.57 -22.61
N ALA A 373 27.84 16.51 -22.09
CA ALA A 373 27.36 15.53 -21.11
C ALA A 373 26.84 14.20 -21.72
N GLN A 374 27.15 13.94 -23.00
CA GLN A 374 26.82 12.71 -23.74
C GLN A 374 25.32 12.44 -24.00
N ALA A 375 24.48 13.48 -24.09
CA ALA A 375 23.10 13.34 -24.56
C ALA A 375 23.02 12.72 -25.98
N ASN A 376 22.07 11.83 -26.20
CA ASN A 376 21.99 11.00 -27.41
C ASN A 376 21.33 11.76 -28.58
N VAL A 377 22.15 12.15 -29.56
CA VAL A 377 21.71 12.82 -30.81
C VAL A 377 20.75 12.00 -31.68
N ARG A 378 20.58 10.69 -31.41
CA ARG A 378 19.72 9.79 -32.21
C ARG A 378 18.45 9.31 -31.47
N THR A 379 18.20 9.74 -30.24
CA THR A 379 16.93 9.45 -29.55
C THR A 379 15.76 10.00 -30.40
N ARG A 380 14.74 9.16 -30.68
CA ARG A 380 13.55 9.52 -31.47
C ARG A 380 12.33 9.68 -30.56
N ASP A 381 11.56 10.75 -30.69
CA ASP A 381 10.32 10.99 -29.94
C ASP A 381 9.18 10.02 -30.35
N ASN A 382 7.99 10.16 -29.75
CA ASN A 382 6.84 9.28 -30.05
C ASN A 382 6.26 9.47 -31.46
N GLU A 383 6.62 10.54 -32.17
CA GLU A 383 6.28 10.77 -33.59
C GLU A 383 7.40 10.29 -34.54
N GLY A 384 8.58 9.97 -34.00
CA GLY A 384 9.75 9.44 -34.70
C GLY A 384 10.87 10.47 -34.94
N HIS A 385 10.70 11.72 -34.50
CA HIS A 385 11.64 12.82 -34.77
C HIS A 385 12.88 12.76 -33.87
N THR A 386 14.06 13.00 -34.45
CA THR A 386 15.34 13.18 -33.75
C THR A 386 15.58 14.64 -33.35
N PRO A 387 16.54 14.94 -32.44
CA PRO A 387 16.98 16.31 -32.19
C PRO A 387 17.37 17.10 -33.46
N LEU A 388 17.91 16.43 -34.49
CA LEU A 388 18.26 17.08 -35.76
C LEU A 388 17.01 17.52 -36.53
N ASP A 389 15.97 16.69 -36.56
CA ASP A 389 14.67 17.04 -37.17
C ASP A 389 14.02 18.22 -36.44
N TYR A 390 14.12 18.28 -35.11
CA TYR A 390 13.71 19.46 -34.33
C TYR A 390 14.52 20.70 -34.72
N ALA A 391 15.84 20.60 -34.88
CA ALA A 391 16.69 21.73 -35.28
C ALA A 391 16.31 22.29 -36.66
N VAL A 392 16.05 21.40 -37.62
CA VAL A 392 15.63 21.75 -39.00
C VAL A 392 14.22 22.33 -39.02
N ASN A 393 13.25 21.67 -38.38
CA ASN A 393 11.84 22.10 -38.35
C ASN A 393 11.66 23.48 -37.68
N PHE A 394 12.40 23.74 -36.59
CA PHE A 394 12.40 25.06 -35.93
C PHE A 394 13.37 26.08 -36.54
N ARG A 395 14.13 25.69 -37.58
CA ARG A 395 15.08 26.52 -38.36
C ARG A 395 16.24 27.11 -37.55
N ASN A 396 16.71 26.38 -36.54
CA ASN A 396 17.78 26.81 -35.64
C ASN A 396 19.14 26.38 -36.19
N THR A 397 19.69 27.14 -37.14
CA THR A 397 20.96 26.84 -37.85
C THR A 397 22.12 26.50 -36.93
N ASP A 398 22.23 27.21 -35.81
CA ASP A 398 23.36 27.08 -34.90
C ASP A 398 23.29 25.75 -34.13
N CYS A 399 22.06 25.31 -33.77
CA CYS A 399 21.81 23.97 -33.24
C CYS A 399 22.03 22.87 -34.29
N VAL A 400 21.71 23.10 -35.56
CA VAL A 400 22.00 22.14 -36.66
C VAL A 400 23.51 21.92 -36.79
N ASN A 401 24.30 23.00 -36.75
CA ASN A 401 25.76 22.92 -36.82
C ASN A 401 26.33 22.16 -35.62
N VAL A 402 25.93 22.53 -34.40
CA VAL A 402 26.37 21.86 -33.15
C VAL A 402 25.96 20.38 -33.13
N LEU A 403 24.76 20.02 -33.56
CA LEU A 403 24.36 18.59 -33.63
C LEU A 403 25.19 17.80 -34.66
N ARG A 404 25.52 18.41 -35.82
CA ARG A 404 26.38 17.78 -36.83
C ARG A 404 27.84 17.64 -36.37
N GLU A 405 28.37 18.61 -35.61
CA GLU A 405 29.70 18.49 -34.97
C GLU A 405 29.80 17.27 -34.03
N TYR A 406 28.70 16.91 -33.37
CA TYR A 406 28.60 15.76 -32.46
C TYR A 406 27.99 14.51 -33.15
N GLY A 407 28.05 14.43 -34.49
CA GLY A 407 27.73 13.22 -35.24
C GLY A 407 26.25 12.95 -35.48
N ALA A 408 25.39 13.98 -35.53
CA ALA A 408 24.03 13.85 -36.04
C ALA A 408 24.01 13.87 -37.59
N GLU A 409 23.45 12.81 -38.19
CA GLU A 409 23.24 12.67 -39.64
C GLU A 409 21.73 12.63 -39.93
N GLU A 410 21.35 13.04 -41.14
CA GLU A 410 19.97 12.90 -41.64
C GLU A 410 19.63 11.42 -41.89
N ALA A 411 18.36 11.04 -41.68
CA ALA A 411 17.92 9.66 -41.86
C ALA A 411 17.73 9.32 -43.34
N ASP A 412 18.39 8.28 -43.82
CA ASP A 412 18.37 7.81 -45.22
C ASP A 412 17.10 6.98 -45.53
N ASP A 413 15.94 7.46 -45.04
CA ASP A 413 14.64 6.80 -45.08
C ASP A 413 13.95 7.10 -46.43
N GLY A 414 14.03 6.16 -47.38
CA GLY A 414 13.67 6.32 -48.79
C GLY A 414 12.19 6.63 -49.14
N GLY A 415 11.73 7.85 -48.83
CA GLY A 415 10.49 8.46 -49.30
C GLY A 415 10.73 9.60 -50.32
N PRO A 416 9.67 10.13 -50.98
CA PRO A 416 9.82 11.18 -51.99
C PRO A 416 10.24 12.52 -51.37
N VAL A 417 11.48 12.92 -51.65
CA VAL A 417 12.15 14.10 -51.09
C VAL A 417 11.45 15.40 -51.50
N SER A 418 11.18 16.28 -50.54
CA SER A 418 10.75 17.67 -50.79
C SER A 418 11.96 18.61 -50.84
N ASP A 419 12.36 19.01 -52.05
CA ASP A 419 13.48 19.94 -52.29
C ASP A 419 13.39 21.23 -51.46
N PHE A 420 14.35 21.43 -50.55
CA PHE A 420 14.55 22.72 -49.87
C PHE A 420 16.02 23.09 -49.55
N SER A 421 16.97 22.18 -49.73
CA SER A 421 18.38 22.32 -49.30
C SER A 421 19.28 23.14 -50.25
N ARG A 422 18.73 23.77 -51.30
CA ARG A 422 19.50 24.41 -52.39
C ARG A 422 19.39 25.93 -52.47
N ALA A 423 19.27 26.60 -51.32
CA ALA A 423 19.04 28.05 -51.23
C ALA A 423 20.07 28.84 -50.38
N LEU A 424 21.13 28.20 -49.86
CA LEU A 424 22.11 28.83 -48.95
C LEU A 424 23.58 28.57 -49.35
N ASP A 425 23.90 28.66 -50.65
CA ASP A 425 25.28 28.95 -51.06
C ASP A 425 25.31 29.77 -52.36
N SER A 426 25.74 31.04 -52.28
CA SER A 426 25.93 31.93 -53.44
C SER A 426 26.76 33.20 -53.12
N THR A 427 27.95 33.03 -52.54
CA THR A 427 28.91 34.15 -52.35
C THR A 427 30.25 33.95 -53.06
N ARG A 428 30.22 33.51 -54.34
CA ARG A 428 31.36 33.73 -55.25
C ARG A 428 30.92 33.96 -56.70
N ALA A 429 31.53 34.98 -57.31
CA ALA A 429 31.42 35.33 -58.72
C ALA A 429 32.64 34.77 -59.50
N PRO A 430 32.77 34.94 -60.82
CA PRO A 430 32.51 33.82 -61.72
C PRO A 430 33.72 33.43 -62.58
N ASP A 431 33.64 32.26 -63.21
CA ASP A 431 34.28 32.04 -64.51
C ASP A 431 33.36 31.19 -65.42
N SER A 432 33.84 30.82 -66.59
CA SER A 432 33.05 30.93 -67.82
C SER A 432 33.14 29.71 -68.75
N THR A 433 32.43 29.82 -69.89
CA THR A 433 32.20 28.82 -70.95
C THR A 433 31.21 27.70 -70.58
N ARG A 434 30.09 27.39 -71.28
CA ARG A 434 29.50 27.67 -72.62
C ARG A 434 29.58 26.49 -73.62
N THR A 435 28.56 25.64 -73.60
CA THR A 435 27.88 25.04 -74.80
C THR A 435 26.55 24.41 -74.35
N MET A 436 25.40 24.94 -74.76
CA MET A 436 24.59 24.53 -75.94
C MET A 436 23.75 23.25 -75.75
N ASP A 437 22.47 23.43 -75.37
CA ASP A 437 21.26 23.27 -76.22
C ASP A 437 21.10 22.06 -77.17
N PRO A 438 19.84 21.68 -77.53
CA PRO A 438 18.63 21.44 -76.72
C PRO A 438 17.82 20.22 -77.26
N ILE A 439 16.49 20.10 -76.97
CA ILE A 439 15.35 19.76 -77.91
C ILE A 439 14.14 19.08 -77.22
N ARG A 440 12.93 19.68 -77.39
CA ARG A 440 11.52 19.15 -77.45
C ARG A 440 11.03 18.02 -76.49
N ALA A 441 9.83 18.04 -75.87
CA ALA A 441 8.58 18.85 -75.89
C ALA A 441 7.71 18.82 -77.18
N PRO A 442 6.35 18.93 -77.16
CA PRO A 442 5.41 19.06 -76.02
C PRO A 442 4.10 18.21 -76.18
N ASP A 443 2.97 18.74 -75.69
CA ASP A 443 1.54 18.37 -75.87
C ASP A 443 0.94 17.23 -75.01
N SER A 444 -0.15 17.39 -74.23
CA SER A 444 -1.34 18.31 -74.17
C SER A 444 -2.54 17.87 -75.05
N THR A 445 -3.83 17.96 -74.65
CA THR A 445 -4.54 18.40 -73.41
C THR A 445 -5.54 17.26 -72.96
N ARG A 446 -6.69 17.37 -72.26
CA ARG A 446 -7.59 18.45 -71.76
C ARG A 446 -8.67 17.92 -70.77
N ALA A 447 -9.19 18.81 -69.90
CA ALA A 447 -10.56 18.83 -69.31
C ALA A 447 -11.05 17.68 -68.38
N LEU A 448 -11.98 17.86 -67.43
CA LEU A 448 -12.61 18.97 -66.64
C LEU A 448 -13.53 18.25 -65.58
N ASP A 449 -13.94 18.77 -64.41
CA ASP A 449 -13.39 19.72 -63.41
C ASP A 449 -14.25 19.64 -62.12
N SER A 450 -13.78 20.22 -61.00
CA SER A 450 -14.44 20.37 -59.68
C SER A 450 -14.59 19.08 -58.83
N THR A 451 -14.58 19.12 -57.49
CA THR A 451 -14.75 20.24 -56.55
C THR A 451 -13.56 20.44 -55.60
N ARG A 452 -13.62 21.47 -54.74
CA ARG A 452 -12.43 22.13 -54.17
C ARG A 452 -12.60 22.45 -52.68
N VAL A 453 -11.73 21.91 -51.83
CA VAL A 453 -11.45 22.45 -50.49
C VAL A 453 -9.97 22.85 -50.44
N ARG A 454 -9.69 24.08 -50.02
CA ARG A 454 -8.34 24.58 -49.73
C ARG A 454 -8.30 25.03 -48.28
N LEU A 455 -7.26 24.62 -47.56
CA LEU A 455 -6.84 25.28 -46.32
C LEU A 455 -5.49 25.95 -46.59
N SER A 456 -5.35 27.21 -46.18
CA SER A 456 -4.12 27.99 -46.27
C SER A 456 -4.04 28.94 -45.09
N ALA A 457 -2.91 28.94 -44.39
CA ALA A 457 -2.76 29.49 -43.05
C ALA A 457 -2.90 31.03 -42.95
N ARG A 458 -3.19 31.50 -41.73
CA ARG A 458 -2.65 32.79 -41.24
C ARG A 458 -2.47 32.81 -39.72
N ALA A 459 -1.53 33.63 -39.26
CA ALA A 459 -1.16 33.85 -37.87
C ALA A 459 -2.15 34.79 -37.13
N PRO A 460 -2.16 34.82 -35.79
CA PRO A 460 -3.07 35.66 -35.01
C PRO A 460 -2.59 37.12 -34.88
N ASP A 461 -3.53 38.06 -34.94
CA ASP A 461 -3.41 39.43 -34.42
C ASP A 461 -4.78 39.88 -33.85
N SER A 462 -4.92 41.13 -33.41
CA SER A 462 -5.60 41.45 -32.16
C SER A 462 -6.72 42.53 -32.22
N THR A 463 -7.55 42.55 -31.16
CA THR A 463 -8.63 43.53 -30.84
C THR A 463 -9.89 43.43 -31.74
N ARG A 464 -11.14 43.73 -31.32
CA ARG A 464 -11.70 44.85 -30.50
C ARG A 464 -13.02 44.43 -29.77
N LEU A 465 -13.37 45.02 -28.61
CA LEU A 465 -14.41 46.07 -28.33
C LEU A 465 -15.86 45.74 -28.80
N SER A 466 -16.96 46.08 -28.12
CA SER A 466 -17.26 46.62 -26.76
C SER A 466 -18.82 46.60 -26.59
N ASP A 467 -19.57 47.18 -25.63
CA ASP A 467 -19.34 48.10 -24.48
C ASP A 467 -20.54 48.00 -23.48
N SER A 468 -20.45 48.66 -22.30
CA SER A 468 -21.59 49.22 -21.51
C SER A 468 -22.62 48.24 -20.88
N THR A 469 -22.86 48.26 -19.57
CA THR A 469 -23.55 49.39 -18.88
C THR A 469 -22.96 49.91 -17.56
N ARG A 470 -23.23 51.21 -17.35
CA ARG A 470 -23.01 52.13 -16.20
C ARG A 470 -23.92 51.81 -14.97
N ALA A 471 -23.78 52.35 -13.74
CA ALA A 471 -22.86 53.28 -13.01
C ALA A 471 -23.36 53.42 -11.53
N PRO A 472 -23.00 54.45 -10.70
CA PRO A 472 -21.70 54.93 -10.18
C PRO A 472 -21.65 55.03 -8.61
N ASP A 473 -20.53 55.56 -8.07
CA ASP A 473 -20.36 56.20 -6.74
C ASP A 473 -20.53 55.30 -5.47
N SER A 474 -19.84 55.48 -4.33
CA SER A 474 -18.66 56.27 -3.88
C SER A 474 -18.23 55.73 -2.47
N THR A 475 -17.26 56.21 -1.65
CA THR A 475 -16.37 57.41 -1.62
C THR A 475 -15.09 57.13 -0.78
N ARG A 476 -14.06 58.01 -0.89
CA ARG A 476 -13.23 58.65 0.18
C ARG A 476 -13.30 58.08 1.62
N ALA A 477 -12.22 57.82 2.37
CA ALA A 477 -10.74 57.80 2.22
C ALA A 477 -10.16 57.07 3.49
N SER A 478 -8.88 56.83 3.78
CA SER A 478 -7.53 57.31 3.38
C SER A 478 -6.54 56.09 3.32
N ARG A 479 -5.24 56.08 3.02
CA ARG A 479 -4.05 56.98 3.15
C ARG A 479 -3.47 57.18 4.59
N VAL A 480 -2.16 57.03 4.88
CA VAL A 480 -1.03 56.38 4.16
C VAL A 480 0.23 56.27 5.07
N THR A 481 1.16 55.31 4.81
CA THR A 481 2.59 55.21 5.29
C THR A 481 2.87 55.17 6.83
N SER A 482 4.01 54.70 7.35
CA SER A 482 5.09 53.78 6.88
C SER A 482 5.99 53.38 8.07
N ASP A 483 6.88 52.42 7.86
CA ASP A 483 8.09 52.07 8.64
C ASP A 483 9.09 53.28 8.75
N PRO A 484 10.21 53.26 9.55
CA PRO A 484 10.98 52.08 9.99
C PRO A 484 11.76 52.10 11.35
N ASP A 485 12.47 50.98 11.60
CA ASP A 485 13.78 50.74 12.27
C ASP A 485 14.16 51.03 13.76
N GLU A 486 14.96 50.07 14.27
CA GLU A 486 16.06 50.09 15.27
C GLU A 486 15.88 50.18 16.83
N GLU A 487 17.01 49.87 17.50
CA GLU A 487 17.24 49.15 18.76
C GLU A 487 16.80 49.70 20.15
N VAL A 488 16.52 48.73 21.06
CA VAL A 488 16.97 48.61 22.48
C VAL A 488 17.00 49.83 23.41
N VAL A 489 16.16 49.82 24.49
CA VAL A 489 16.63 49.97 25.91
C VAL A 489 15.53 49.71 26.99
N LYS A 490 15.99 49.15 28.11
CA LYS A 490 15.40 48.90 29.46
C LYS A 490 14.11 49.65 29.92
N LYS A 491 13.19 48.84 30.49
CA LYS A 491 12.39 49.03 31.75
C LYS A 491 11.18 50.01 31.83
N ARG A 492 10.09 49.45 32.40
CA ARG A 492 9.08 50.05 33.34
C ARG A 492 7.96 51.02 32.85
N SER A 493 6.84 50.40 32.41
CA SER A 493 5.51 50.40 33.10
C SER A 493 4.63 51.67 33.30
N LYS A 494 3.29 51.47 33.38
CA LYS A 494 2.18 52.35 33.90
C LYS A 494 1.66 53.45 32.95
N LYS A 495 0.47 54.07 33.05
CA LYS A 495 -0.83 54.01 33.84
C LYS A 495 -1.90 54.82 33.01
N LYS A 496 -3.24 54.93 33.19
CA LYS A 496 -4.35 54.25 33.92
C LYS A 496 -5.71 54.78 33.38
N LYS A 497 -6.51 53.96 32.66
CA LYS A 497 -7.95 54.20 32.35
C LYS A 497 -8.63 52.82 32.14
N SER A 498 -9.45 52.22 33.02
CA SER A 498 -10.13 52.57 34.28
C SER A 498 -11.45 53.36 34.21
N LYS A 499 -12.54 52.64 34.52
CA LYS A 499 -13.46 52.87 35.66
C LYS A 499 -13.63 51.49 36.35
N GLU A 500 -13.68 51.29 37.67
CA GLU A 500 -14.47 51.89 38.77
C GLU A 500 -15.96 51.54 38.70
N ALA A 501 -16.66 51.16 39.79
CA ALA A 501 -16.37 51.30 41.24
C ALA A 501 -16.60 49.94 41.98
N ASP A 502 -15.82 49.51 43.00
CA ASP A 502 -15.63 49.99 44.41
C ASP A 502 -16.61 49.29 45.40
N PRO A 503 -16.16 48.93 46.62
CA PRO A 503 -16.35 49.86 47.75
C PRO A 503 -15.17 50.01 48.74
N GLU A 504 -15.09 51.22 49.31
CA GLU A 504 -14.51 51.61 50.60
C GLU A 504 -14.80 50.63 51.78
N ARG A 505 -14.06 50.52 52.91
CA ARG A 505 -12.88 51.16 53.57
C ARG A 505 -12.53 50.25 54.82
N ARG A 506 -11.64 50.46 55.82
CA ARG A 506 -10.57 51.38 56.36
C ARG A 506 -9.80 50.50 57.40
N SER A 507 -8.61 50.77 57.97
CA SER A 507 -7.49 51.69 57.70
C SER A 507 -6.26 51.39 58.59
N ARG A 508 -5.05 51.41 58.01
CA ARG A 508 -3.79 52.07 58.50
C ARG A 508 -3.18 51.61 59.85
N THR A 509 -1.85 51.66 60.09
CA THR A 509 -0.70 52.17 59.30
C THR A 509 0.59 51.37 59.62
N SER A 510 1.65 51.59 58.84
CA SER A 510 3.02 51.05 59.00
C SER A 510 4.06 52.16 59.27
N LYS A 511 5.35 51.78 59.42
CA LYS A 511 6.60 52.59 59.64
C LYS A 511 6.98 52.80 61.13
N GLU A 512 8.24 52.99 61.54
CA GLU A 512 9.59 52.93 60.90
C GLU A 512 10.65 52.58 61.99
N VAL A 513 11.60 51.65 61.77
CA VAL A 513 13.05 51.84 61.44
C VAL A 513 13.99 52.23 62.61
N GLU A 514 15.04 51.39 62.77
CA GLU A 514 16.36 51.56 63.44
C GLU A 514 16.54 51.62 64.98
N LYS A 515 17.79 51.28 65.38
CA LYS A 515 18.43 51.25 66.72
C LYS A 515 19.60 52.28 66.69
N PRO A 516 20.24 52.74 67.79
CA PRO A 516 20.40 52.10 69.11
C PRO A 516 20.30 53.05 70.33
N VAL A 517 20.84 52.63 71.49
CA VAL A 517 20.89 53.36 72.78
C VAL A 517 22.26 54.01 73.02
N PRO A 518 22.30 55.24 73.58
CA PRO A 518 23.26 55.59 74.64
C PRO A 518 22.63 56.34 75.84
N LEU A 519 23.44 56.72 76.84
CA LEU A 519 23.05 57.18 78.18
C LEU A 519 22.94 58.72 78.36
N ASN A 520 22.45 59.13 79.54
CA ASN A 520 22.49 60.45 80.24
C ASN A 520 21.20 61.30 80.13
N ALA A 521 20.82 62.16 81.10
CA ALA A 521 21.04 62.27 82.56
C ALA A 521 20.17 63.45 83.12
N GLU A 522 20.12 63.60 84.46
CA GLU A 522 19.74 64.84 85.21
C GLU A 522 18.25 65.29 85.38
N LEU A 523 18.05 66.11 86.42
CA LEU A 523 16.86 66.87 86.92
C LEU A 523 17.16 68.40 86.75
N PRO A 524 16.35 69.44 87.17
CA PRO A 524 15.06 69.54 87.89
C PRO A 524 13.99 70.31 87.02
N GLU A 525 13.05 71.22 87.38
CA GLU A 525 12.60 72.02 88.56
C GLU A 525 11.06 72.05 88.73
N ILE A 526 10.44 72.22 89.92
CA ILE A 526 10.15 73.36 90.86
C ILE A 526 9.15 74.46 90.35
N GLN A 527 8.24 74.86 91.26
CA GLN A 527 7.33 76.05 91.29
C GLN A 527 5.95 75.93 90.58
N GLY A 528 4.83 76.43 91.13
CA GLY A 528 4.63 77.11 92.43
C GLY A 528 3.16 77.37 92.82
N GLU A 529 2.96 77.91 94.02
CA GLU A 529 1.70 78.27 94.74
C GLU A 529 1.01 79.58 94.21
N PRO A 530 -0.18 80.09 94.66
CA PRO A 530 -0.57 80.27 96.09
C PRO A 530 -2.06 80.27 96.55
N GLU A 531 -2.21 80.35 97.88
CA GLU A 531 -3.32 80.77 98.79
C GLU A 531 -3.72 82.28 98.67
N PRO A 532 -4.58 82.93 99.52
CA PRO A 532 -5.29 82.54 100.78
C PRO A 532 -6.85 82.70 100.68
N ASP A 533 -7.74 82.93 101.67
CA ASP A 533 -7.76 83.50 103.07
C ASP A 533 -9.19 83.28 103.65
N THR A 534 -9.65 83.23 104.92
CA THR A 534 -9.25 82.99 106.36
C THR A 534 -10.60 82.77 107.14
N SER A 535 -10.81 82.54 108.46
CA SER A 535 -10.18 81.95 109.68
C SER A 535 -11.34 81.83 110.75
N ALA A 536 -11.26 81.60 112.08
CA ALA A 536 -10.25 81.34 113.12
C ALA A 536 -10.94 80.87 114.45
N GLN A 537 -10.22 80.17 115.36
CA GLN A 537 -10.56 79.83 116.78
C GLN A 537 -11.75 78.83 116.98
N VAL A 538 -11.81 77.89 117.96
CA VAL A 538 -11.25 77.74 119.34
C VAL A 538 -10.82 76.25 119.62
N THR A 539 -10.15 76.00 120.76
CA THR A 539 -9.46 74.76 121.23
C THR A 539 -10.28 73.53 121.66
N THR A 540 -9.70 72.31 121.52
CA THR A 540 -9.36 71.35 122.63
C THR A 540 -8.48 70.18 122.09
N VAL A 541 -7.99 69.27 122.96
CA VAL A 541 -6.90 68.28 122.69
C VAL A 541 -7.35 66.82 122.94
N ILE A 542 -7.06 65.89 122.01
CA ILE A 542 -7.12 64.41 122.16
C ILE A 542 -5.96 63.76 121.37
N ASP A 543 -5.60 62.51 121.73
CA ASP A 543 -4.44 61.68 121.32
C ASP A 543 -4.31 61.35 119.81
N GLU A 544 -3.13 60.88 119.38
CA GLU A 544 -2.74 60.65 117.98
C GLU A 544 -2.75 59.17 117.52
N SER A 545 -2.57 58.22 118.44
CA SER A 545 -2.29 56.80 118.09
C SER A 545 -3.41 56.10 117.29
N GLU A 546 -4.69 56.28 117.67
CA GLU A 546 -5.82 55.58 117.04
C GLU A 546 -5.96 55.88 115.53
N ARG A 547 -5.54 57.07 115.06
CA ARG A 547 -5.65 57.43 113.63
C ARG A 547 -4.79 56.58 112.71
N ALA A 548 -3.58 56.20 113.14
CA ALA A 548 -2.67 55.42 112.31
C ALA A 548 -3.21 53.99 112.09
N LEU A 549 -3.83 53.43 113.13
CA LEU A 549 -4.35 52.07 113.13
C LEU A 549 -5.60 51.92 112.25
N GLU A 550 -6.52 52.89 112.32
CA GLU A 550 -7.69 52.93 111.43
C GLU A 550 -7.30 53.14 109.96
N GLY A 551 -6.24 53.92 109.70
CA GLY A 551 -5.64 54.07 108.37
C GLY A 551 -5.12 52.76 107.78
N LEU A 552 -4.34 51.99 108.57
CA LEU A 552 -3.84 50.67 108.16
C LEU A 552 -4.98 49.70 107.83
N ARG A 553 -6.01 49.64 108.69
CA ARG A 553 -7.20 48.80 108.50
C ARG A 553 -8.00 49.19 107.25
N SER A 554 -8.13 50.49 106.96
CA SER A 554 -8.79 50.99 105.76
C SER A 554 -8.07 50.58 104.46
N VAL A 555 -6.74 50.66 104.44
CA VAL A 555 -5.91 50.22 103.29
C VAL A 555 -6.00 48.70 103.08
N MET A 556 -5.89 47.92 104.16
CA MET A 556 -6.11 46.47 104.17
C MET A 556 -7.49 46.05 103.65
N ALA A 557 -8.53 46.85 103.93
CA ALA A 557 -9.90 46.55 103.51
C ALA A 557 -10.23 46.93 102.06
N HIS A 558 -9.55 47.93 101.47
CA HIS A 558 -10.01 48.55 100.21
C HIS A 558 -9.09 48.45 99.00
N ARG A 559 -7.75 48.29 99.13
CA ARG A 559 -6.84 48.22 97.95
C ARG A 559 -5.62 47.32 98.13
N ASN A 560 -5.63 46.19 97.42
CA ASN A 560 -4.55 45.18 97.36
C ASN A 560 -3.30 45.63 96.55
N SER A 561 -2.91 46.91 96.63
CA SER A 561 -1.72 47.42 95.95
C SER A 561 -0.50 47.29 96.88
N LEU A 562 0.52 46.58 96.41
CA LEU A 562 1.72 46.23 97.19
C LEU A 562 2.40 47.47 97.80
N THR A 563 2.57 48.53 97.00
CA THR A 563 3.22 49.78 97.41
C THR A 563 2.40 50.55 98.44
N THR A 564 1.07 50.59 98.30
CA THR A 564 0.21 51.26 99.30
C THR A 564 0.10 50.48 100.60
N LEU A 565 0.15 49.14 100.56
CA LEU A 565 0.20 48.33 101.79
C LEU A 565 1.53 48.53 102.53
N GLN A 566 2.65 48.51 101.81
CA GLN A 566 3.99 48.76 102.35
C GLN A 566 4.11 50.15 102.98
N GLU A 567 3.57 51.18 102.34
CA GLU A 567 3.58 52.55 102.87
C GLU A 567 2.66 52.69 104.11
N ALA A 568 1.49 52.04 104.12
CA ALA A 568 0.62 52.02 105.29
C ALA A 568 1.28 51.31 106.50
N ILE A 569 1.99 50.19 106.27
CA ILE A 569 2.82 49.51 107.28
C ILE A 569 3.90 50.46 107.81
N ARG A 570 4.60 51.18 106.92
CA ARG A 570 5.63 52.16 107.28
C ARG A 570 5.10 53.28 108.17
N VAL A 571 3.88 53.77 107.90
CA VAL A 571 3.20 54.79 108.72
C VAL A 571 2.75 54.22 110.07
N ALA A 572 2.21 53.00 110.12
CA ALA A 572 1.81 52.35 111.38
C ALA A 572 3.01 52.09 112.31
N LEU A 573 4.14 51.61 111.76
CA LEU A 573 5.39 51.44 112.51
C LEU A 573 5.93 52.77 113.07
N ALA A 574 5.83 53.86 112.30
CA ALA A 574 6.24 55.19 112.75
C ALA A 574 5.38 55.76 113.91
N ALA A 575 4.15 55.24 114.08
CA ALA A 575 3.21 55.64 115.12
C ALA A 575 3.25 54.76 116.40
N ASN A 576 4.26 53.89 116.55
CA ASN A 576 4.38 52.93 117.67
C ASN A 576 3.16 51.99 117.87
N VAL A 577 2.48 51.61 116.79
CA VAL A 577 1.44 50.56 116.81
C VAL A 577 2.06 49.20 117.14
N ASP A 578 1.36 48.34 117.88
CA ASP A 578 1.86 47.02 118.31
C ASP A 578 2.23 46.13 117.09
N PRO A 579 3.43 45.55 117.04
CA PRO A 579 3.87 44.70 115.92
C PRO A 579 2.93 43.52 115.60
N ASN A 580 2.16 43.03 116.56
CA ASN A 580 1.20 41.94 116.33
C ASN A 580 0.02 42.36 115.44
N GLU A 581 -0.39 43.63 115.46
CA GLU A 581 -1.47 44.13 114.58
C GLU A 581 -0.97 44.43 113.15
N ILE A 582 0.34 44.56 112.96
CA ILE A 582 0.97 44.82 111.66
C ILE A 582 1.30 43.52 110.91
N LYS A 583 1.57 42.44 111.66
CA LYS A 583 1.99 41.11 111.17
C LYS A 583 1.10 40.48 110.09
N ASP A 584 -0.21 40.75 110.10
CA ASP A 584 -1.12 40.24 109.08
C ASP A 584 -1.10 41.05 107.78
N ALA A 585 -0.68 42.32 107.84
CA ALA A 585 -0.38 43.12 106.64
C ALA A 585 0.94 42.67 105.99
N GLU A 586 1.97 42.34 106.79
CA GLU A 586 3.24 41.79 106.29
C GLU A 586 3.05 40.45 105.53
N LYS A 587 2.17 39.56 106.02
CA LYS A 587 1.79 38.33 105.31
C LYS A 587 1.18 38.61 103.93
N GLN A 588 0.35 39.65 103.81
CA GLN A 588 -0.24 40.04 102.53
C GLN A 588 0.78 40.68 101.59
N VAL A 589 1.75 41.45 102.09
CA VAL A 589 2.89 41.93 101.29
C VAL A 589 3.66 40.76 100.68
N LEU A 590 3.98 39.73 101.48
CA LEU A 590 4.69 38.54 101.01
C LEU A 590 3.89 37.75 99.95
N LEU A 591 2.58 37.55 100.17
CA LEU A 591 1.69 36.84 99.23
C LEU A 591 1.54 37.61 97.90
N LEU A 592 1.51 38.94 97.94
CA LEU A 592 1.47 39.77 96.73
C LEU A 592 2.81 39.77 95.99
N GLN A 593 3.94 39.59 96.68
CA GLN A 593 5.26 39.46 96.06
C GLN A 593 5.44 38.11 95.34
N THR A 594 5.09 36.97 95.96
CA THR A 594 5.21 35.66 95.28
C THR A 594 4.32 35.60 94.05
N ARG A 595 3.07 36.09 94.17
CA ARG A 595 2.13 36.23 93.06
C ARG A 595 2.65 37.10 91.91
N ALA A 596 3.42 38.14 92.20
CA ALA A 596 4.05 38.98 91.17
C ALA A 596 5.17 38.22 90.43
N SER A 597 6.04 37.52 91.17
CA SER A 597 7.13 36.72 90.60
C SER A 597 6.60 35.60 89.68
N SER A 598 5.60 34.83 90.14
CA SER A 598 4.98 33.75 89.35
C SER A 598 4.30 34.27 88.08
N ARG A 599 3.83 35.52 88.07
CA ARG A 599 3.24 36.18 86.89
C ARG A 599 4.32 36.56 85.86
N GLU A 600 5.48 37.01 86.32
CA GLU A 600 6.61 37.38 85.45
C GLU A 600 7.19 36.14 84.76
N GLU A 601 7.38 35.04 85.50
CA GLU A 601 7.82 33.75 84.93
C GLU A 601 6.79 33.14 83.97
N LEU A 602 5.49 33.30 84.25
CA LEU A 602 4.42 32.89 83.32
C LEU A 602 4.49 33.67 81.99
N MET A 603 4.73 34.98 82.05
CA MET A 603 4.86 35.82 80.85
C MET A 603 6.11 35.45 80.03
N LEU A 604 7.24 35.18 80.69
CA LEU A 604 8.44 34.68 80.01
C LEU A 604 8.19 33.33 79.32
N ALA A 605 7.48 32.40 79.98
CA ALA A 605 7.14 31.11 79.40
C ALA A 605 6.14 31.22 78.22
N ILE A 606 5.24 32.21 78.23
CA ILE A 606 4.36 32.56 77.10
C ILE A 606 5.20 33.04 75.90
N GLU A 607 6.21 33.88 76.12
CA GLU A 607 7.08 34.40 75.06
C GLU A 607 8.00 33.31 74.47
N GLU A 608 8.58 32.46 75.31
CA GLU A 608 9.45 31.36 74.86
C GLU A 608 8.70 30.25 74.10
N ARG A 609 7.38 30.09 74.33
CA ARG A 609 6.52 29.04 73.74
C ARG A 609 6.97 27.58 73.98
N VAL A 610 7.89 27.35 74.92
CA VAL A 610 8.39 26.01 75.24
C VAL A 610 7.35 25.26 76.09
N VAL A 611 6.64 24.30 75.50
CA VAL A 611 5.53 23.54 76.13
C VAL A 611 5.85 23.02 77.54
N SER A 612 7.07 22.50 77.77
CA SER A 612 7.47 22.00 79.10
C SER A 612 7.60 23.10 80.16
N ARG A 613 8.20 24.25 79.81
CA ARG A 613 8.32 25.42 80.69
C ARG A 613 6.97 26.12 80.91
N LEU A 614 6.15 26.20 79.86
CA LEU A 614 4.80 26.76 79.94
C LEU A 614 3.88 25.94 80.85
N ARG A 615 3.99 24.60 80.83
CA ARG A 615 3.28 23.72 81.77
C ARG A 615 3.73 23.90 83.23
N SER A 616 5.02 24.08 83.52
CA SER A 616 5.49 24.31 84.89
C SER A 616 5.08 25.70 85.40
N ALA A 617 5.32 26.75 84.61
CA ALA A 617 4.99 28.12 84.97
C ALA A 617 3.47 28.33 85.14
N LEU A 618 2.64 27.70 84.30
CA LEU A 618 1.18 27.72 84.48
C LEU A 618 0.76 27.16 85.83
N LYS A 619 1.31 26.00 86.23
CA LYS A 619 0.98 25.38 87.51
C LYS A 619 1.41 26.26 88.68
N GLU A 620 2.62 26.81 88.62
CA GLU A 620 3.16 27.68 89.67
C GLU A 620 2.40 29.01 89.80
N ALA A 621 1.89 29.54 88.69
CA ALA A 621 0.98 30.69 88.66
C ALA A 621 -0.43 30.36 89.18
N GLU A 622 -0.92 29.13 89.00
CA GLU A 622 -2.19 28.65 89.57
C GLU A 622 -2.08 28.44 91.08
N ASP A 623 -1.03 27.76 91.54
CA ASP A 623 -0.74 27.54 92.97
C ASP A 623 -0.54 28.89 93.72
N ASN A 624 0.01 29.92 93.06
CA ASN A 624 0.17 31.30 93.59
C ASN A 624 -0.98 32.26 93.24
N LEU A 625 -2.14 31.77 92.78
CA LEU A 625 -3.38 32.54 92.57
C LEU A 625 -3.25 33.75 91.60
N VAL A 626 -2.42 33.65 90.55
CA VAL A 626 -2.27 34.71 89.51
C VAL A 626 -3.63 35.02 88.83
N ALA A 627 -3.76 36.20 88.21
CA ALA A 627 -5.04 36.64 87.65
C ALA A 627 -5.49 35.77 86.47
N GLN A 628 -6.77 35.38 86.46
CA GLN A 628 -7.38 34.52 85.46
C GLN A 628 -7.06 34.89 83.99
N PRO A 629 -7.11 36.16 83.52
CA PRO A 629 -6.78 36.46 82.11
C PRO A 629 -5.33 36.16 81.72
N ASP A 630 -4.38 36.18 82.66
CA ASP A 630 -2.99 35.77 82.37
C ASP A 630 -2.90 34.23 82.23
N LEU A 631 -3.61 33.50 83.08
CA LEU A 631 -3.70 32.03 83.05
C LEU A 631 -4.44 31.53 81.80
N GLU A 632 -5.52 32.18 81.39
CA GLU A 632 -6.21 31.90 80.12
C GLU A 632 -5.31 32.14 78.92
N SER A 633 -4.49 33.19 78.95
CA SER A 633 -3.53 33.50 77.89
C SER A 633 -2.45 32.42 77.77
N ALA A 634 -1.90 31.95 78.89
CA ALA A 634 -0.97 30.81 78.92
C ALA A 634 -1.62 29.51 78.44
N ARG A 635 -2.83 29.19 78.92
CA ARG A 635 -3.59 27.99 78.51
C ARG A 635 -3.92 27.99 77.02
N LYS A 636 -4.16 29.15 76.42
CA LYS A 636 -4.35 29.29 74.97
C LYS A 636 -3.06 29.01 74.19
N VAL A 637 -1.94 29.62 74.56
CA VAL A 637 -0.65 29.35 73.88
C VAL A 637 -0.24 27.89 74.03
N LEU A 638 -0.52 27.28 75.18
CA LEU A 638 -0.26 25.86 75.42
C LEU A 638 -1.06 24.97 74.45
N SER A 639 -2.36 25.23 74.25
CA SER A 639 -3.19 24.45 73.31
C SER A 639 -2.81 24.65 71.84
N GLU A 640 -2.16 25.77 71.49
CA GLU A 640 -1.61 26.02 70.15
C GLU A 640 -0.26 25.31 69.90
N GLU A 641 0.57 25.06 70.92
CA GLU A 641 1.93 24.50 70.76
C GLU A 641 2.06 23.02 71.14
N GLU A 642 1.25 22.48 72.05
CA GLU A 642 1.24 21.05 72.41
C GLU A 642 1.17 20.08 71.21
N PRO A 643 0.26 20.24 70.22
CA PRO A 643 0.20 19.34 69.08
C PRO A 643 1.41 19.51 68.14
N LYS A 644 2.07 20.68 68.12
CA LYS A 644 3.26 20.91 67.29
C LYS A 644 4.46 20.13 67.81
N GLU A 645 4.68 20.09 69.12
CA GLU A 645 5.81 19.33 69.69
C GLU A 645 5.60 17.82 69.55
N ALA A 646 4.36 17.33 69.70
CA ALA A 646 4.05 15.93 69.40
C ALA A 646 4.34 15.55 67.92
N ALA A 647 4.05 16.46 66.97
CA ALA A 647 4.41 16.25 65.58
C ALA A 647 5.94 16.26 65.33
N ARG A 648 6.70 17.09 66.03
CA ARG A 648 8.18 17.08 66.00
C ARG A 648 8.76 15.78 66.56
N GLU A 649 8.19 15.25 67.63
CA GLU A 649 8.64 14.00 68.24
C GLU A 649 8.41 12.80 67.29
N LEU A 650 7.23 12.70 66.68
CA LEU A 650 6.92 11.68 65.66
C LEU A 650 7.86 11.75 64.44
N LEU A 651 8.23 12.96 63.98
CA LEU A 651 9.21 13.13 62.90
C LEU A 651 10.62 12.67 63.30
N ARG A 652 11.05 12.93 64.55
CA ARG A 652 12.35 12.47 65.08
C ARG A 652 12.40 10.94 65.20
N ASP A 653 11.33 10.32 65.72
CA ASP A 653 11.21 8.87 65.88
C ASP A 653 11.13 8.13 64.53
N ALA A 654 10.37 8.65 63.57
CA ALA A 654 10.35 8.10 62.21
C ALA A 654 11.72 8.19 61.52
N LYS A 655 12.47 9.28 61.74
CA LYS A 655 13.83 9.47 61.22
C LYS A 655 14.85 8.55 61.88
N SER A 656 14.77 8.30 63.19
CA SER A 656 15.70 7.39 63.89
C SER A 656 15.47 5.93 63.52
N LYS A 657 14.22 5.54 63.22
CA LYS A 657 13.85 4.20 62.73
C LYS A 657 14.12 3.98 61.24
N GLY A 658 14.27 5.05 60.46
CA GLY A 658 14.57 4.98 59.02
C GLY A 658 13.40 4.50 58.14
N ASP A 659 12.21 4.35 58.69
CA ASP A 659 11.04 3.80 57.97
C ASP A 659 10.35 4.88 57.11
N VAL A 660 10.43 4.69 55.79
CA VAL A 660 9.83 5.55 54.75
C VAL A 660 8.31 5.73 54.92
N LYS A 661 7.59 4.71 55.41
CA LYS A 661 6.13 4.74 55.61
C LYS A 661 5.75 5.48 56.88
N LEU A 662 6.46 5.24 57.99
CA LEU A 662 6.27 6.02 59.22
C LEU A 662 6.62 7.50 59.00
N LEU A 663 7.69 7.79 58.25
CA LEU A 663 8.10 9.17 57.97
C LEU A 663 7.08 9.93 57.10
N LYS A 664 6.45 9.26 56.13
CA LYS A 664 5.32 9.82 55.36
C LYS A 664 4.13 10.17 56.25
N SER A 665 3.75 9.26 57.16
CA SER A 665 2.67 9.49 58.12
C SER A 665 2.97 10.67 59.05
N ALA A 666 4.18 10.72 59.61
CA ALA A 666 4.63 11.82 60.47
C ALA A 666 4.67 13.18 59.74
N LEU A 667 5.11 13.21 58.48
CA LEU A 667 5.06 14.42 57.63
C LEU A 667 3.63 14.87 57.32
N GLN A 668 2.71 13.94 57.06
CA GLN A 668 1.29 14.26 56.87
C GLN A 668 0.68 14.85 58.14
N HIS A 669 1.00 14.29 59.31
CA HIS A 669 0.58 14.82 60.62
C HIS A 669 1.16 16.22 60.89
N ALA A 670 2.46 16.43 60.64
CA ALA A 670 3.11 17.73 60.82
C ALA A 670 2.48 18.83 59.93
N ARG A 671 2.09 18.49 58.70
CA ARG A 671 1.34 19.39 57.81
C ARG A 671 -0.05 19.72 58.37
N SER A 672 -0.79 18.76 58.94
CA SER A 672 -2.12 19.03 59.51
C SER A 672 -2.10 19.94 60.75
N VAL A 673 -0.96 20.04 61.44
CA VAL A 673 -0.77 20.88 62.63
C VAL A 673 -0.11 22.24 62.29
N ASN A 674 0.11 22.54 61.00
CA ASN A 674 0.77 23.77 60.53
C ASN A 674 2.19 23.99 61.13
N LEU A 675 3.00 22.92 61.20
CA LEU A 675 4.43 23.04 61.50
C LEU A 675 5.16 23.84 60.40
N SER A 676 6.29 24.49 60.69
CA SER A 676 6.93 25.37 59.70
C SER A 676 7.51 24.61 58.51
N SER A 677 7.41 25.20 57.31
CA SER A 677 7.96 24.61 56.07
C SER A 677 9.48 24.37 56.16
N SER A 678 10.18 25.21 56.92
CA SER A 678 11.62 25.07 57.23
C SER A 678 11.94 23.85 58.09
N GLU A 679 11.10 23.50 59.07
CA GLU A 679 11.30 22.30 59.89
C GLU A 679 11.03 21.02 59.10
N MET A 680 9.99 21.02 58.24
CA MET A 680 9.60 19.84 57.46
C MET A 680 10.59 19.52 56.32
N ALA A 681 11.19 20.53 55.69
CA ALA A 681 12.08 20.36 54.53
C ALA A 681 13.22 19.34 54.76
N VAL A 682 13.82 19.33 55.95
CA VAL A 682 14.93 18.42 56.33
C VAL A 682 14.49 16.95 56.36
N PHE A 683 13.21 16.69 56.65
CA PHE A 683 12.63 15.34 56.64
C PHE A 683 12.14 14.95 55.23
N GLU A 684 11.66 15.90 54.42
CA GLU A 684 11.28 15.69 53.02
C GLU A 684 12.49 15.46 52.08
N GLU A 685 13.67 15.97 52.43
CA GLU A 685 14.94 15.65 51.77
C GLU A 685 15.41 14.24 52.11
N PHE A 686 15.44 13.88 53.40
CA PHE A 686 15.78 12.52 53.85
C PHE A 686 14.84 11.46 53.26
N LEU A 687 13.54 11.75 53.18
CA LEU A 687 12.54 10.87 52.56
C LEU A 687 12.86 10.59 51.08
N ARG A 688 13.30 11.61 50.31
CA ARG A 688 13.66 11.44 48.89
C ARG A 688 14.90 10.55 48.70
N GLY A 689 15.91 10.68 49.55
CA GLY A 689 17.05 9.75 49.58
C GLY A 689 16.61 8.33 49.91
N ALA A 690 15.81 8.20 50.98
CA ALA A 690 15.02 7.04 51.41
C ALA A 690 14.45 6.22 50.23
N GLU A 691 13.48 6.85 49.56
CA GLU A 691 12.75 6.26 48.45
C GLU A 691 13.62 5.96 47.23
N SER A 692 14.65 6.78 46.95
CA SER A 692 15.52 6.56 45.80
C SER A 692 16.30 5.26 45.95
N LYS A 693 16.76 4.95 47.17
CA LYS A 693 17.42 3.68 47.49
C LYS A 693 16.45 2.50 47.46
N GLU A 694 15.28 2.61 48.09
CA GLU A 694 14.24 1.56 48.05
C GLU A 694 13.83 1.21 46.60
N ARG A 695 13.68 2.22 45.74
CA ARG A 695 13.37 2.04 44.31
C ARG A 695 14.52 1.41 43.52
N ALA A 696 15.77 1.79 43.79
CA ALA A 696 16.94 1.18 43.15
C ALA A 696 17.12 -0.30 43.53
N GLU A 697 17.02 -0.64 44.82
CA GLU A 697 17.05 -2.04 45.29
C GLU A 697 15.92 -2.88 44.69
N GLY A 698 14.70 -2.34 44.61
CA GLY A 698 13.56 -2.99 43.96
C GLY A 698 13.82 -3.27 42.48
N ALA A 699 14.38 -2.30 41.75
CA ALA A 699 14.72 -2.45 40.33
C ALA A 699 15.82 -3.50 40.11
N LEU A 700 16.87 -3.49 40.94
CA LEU A 700 17.98 -4.46 40.84
C LEU A 700 17.52 -5.88 41.17
N ARG A 701 16.77 -6.09 42.26
CA ARG A 701 16.23 -7.40 42.62
C ARG A 701 15.29 -7.95 41.54
N LYS A 702 14.46 -7.08 40.93
CA LYS A 702 13.65 -7.44 39.76
C LYS A 702 14.54 -7.89 38.59
N ALA A 703 15.51 -7.07 38.19
CA ALA A 703 16.42 -7.37 37.07
C ALA A 703 17.24 -8.66 37.26
N ILE A 704 17.67 -8.95 38.50
CA ILE A 704 18.31 -10.22 38.88
C ILE A 704 17.34 -11.39 38.69
N SER A 705 16.10 -11.27 39.17
CA SER A 705 15.09 -12.34 39.08
C SER A 705 14.64 -12.64 37.64
N GLU A 706 14.60 -11.62 36.78
CA GLU A 706 14.26 -11.72 35.36
C GLU A 706 15.49 -12.03 34.47
N ARG A 707 16.71 -12.05 35.06
CA ARG A 707 18.01 -12.10 34.36
C ARG A 707 18.16 -11.12 33.19
N SER A 708 17.48 -9.98 33.25
CA SER A 708 17.40 -9.04 32.13
C SER A 708 18.73 -8.29 31.96
N VAL A 709 19.46 -8.57 30.88
CA VAL A 709 20.73 -7.87 30.53
C VAL A 709 20.52 -6.35 30.48
N ALA A 710 19.42 -5.88 29.88
CA ALA A 710 19.07 -4.47 29.84
C ALA A 710 18.71 -3.91 31.23
N GLY A 711 17.90 -4.64 32.01
CA GLY A 711 17.53 -4.24 33.37
C GLY A 711 18.74 -4.14 34.31
N LEU A 712 19.64 -5.13 34.27
CA LEU A 712 20.87 -5.17 35.06
C LEU A 712 21.80 -4.01 34.68
N THR A 713 21.99 -3.77 33.39
CA THR A 713 22.85 -2.69 32.88
C THR A 713 22.37 -1.29 33.31
N LEU A 714 21.06 -1.10 33.46
CA LEU A 714 20.47 0.16 33.96
C LEU A 714 20.42 0.25 35.49
N ALA A 715 20.15 -0.85 36.18
CA ALA A 715 20.00 -0.87 37.64
C ALA A 715 21.34 -0.80 38.39
N ILE A 716 22.40 -1.44 37.89
CA ILE A 716 23.72 -1.46 38.54
C ILE A 716 24.29 -0.05 38.80
N PRO A 717 24.30 0.90 37.84
CA PRO A 717 24.68 2.30 38.10
C PRO A 717 23.76 2.98 39.11
N GLN A 718 22.44 2.85 38.98
CA GLN A 718 21.47 3.48 39.87
C GLN A 718 21.62 3.01 41.33
N CYS A 719 21.98 1.74 41.54
CA CYS A 719 22.30 1.19 42.86
C CYS A 719 23.62 1.70 43.43
N ARG A 720 24.64 1.95 42.59
CA ARG A 720 25.88 2.61 43.02
C ARG A 720 25.61 4.04 43.49
N ASP A 721 24.88 4.82 42.69
CA ASP A 721 24.55 6.22 43.01
C ASP A 721 23.63 6.35 44.23
N ALA A 722 22.73 5.39 44.46
CA ALA A 722 21.83 5.35 45.61
C ALA A 722 22.44 4.71 46.88
N GLY A 723 23.71 4.28 46.85
CA GLY A 723 24.39 3.71 48.02
C GLY A 723 23.84 2.36 48.49
N VAL A 724 23.52 1.47 47.55
CA VAL A 724 23.07 0.08 47.79
C VAL A 724 24.24 -0.83 48.20
N ASP A 725 23.96 -1.97 48.81
CA ASP A 725 24.97 -2.94 49.26
C ASP A 725 25.77 -3.53 48.07
N ALA A 726 27.10 -3.47 48.17
CA ALA A 726 28.02 -3.99 47.15
C ALA A 726 27.87 -5.51 46.90
N SER A 727 27.34 -6.27 47.87
CA SER A 727 27.05 -7.71 47.77
C SER A 727 25.90 -8.02 46.82
N GLU A 728 24.90 -7.14 46.69
CA GLU A 728 23.83 -7.30 45.70
C GLU A 728 24.30 -6.86 44.30
N ILE A 729 25.10 -5.79 44.24
CA ILE A 729 25.69 -5.29 42.98
C ILE A 729 26.64 -6.32 42.37
N SER A 730 27.52 -6.95 43.17
CA SER A 730 28.47 -7.96 42.69
C SER A 730 27.77 -9.18 42.06
N LYS A 731 26.67 -9.65 42.65
CA LYS A 731 25.85 -10.75 42.10
C LYS A 731 25.15 -10.36 40.79
N ALA A 732 24.73 -9.10 40.67
CA ALA A 732 24.16 -8.56 39.44
C ALA A 732 25.21 -8.50 38.32
N GLU A 733 26.44 -8.11 38.63
CA GLU A 733 27.57 -8.07 37.68
C GLU A 733 28.02 -9.49 37.25
N GLU A 734 28.02 -10.47 38.16
CA GLU A 734 28.28 -11.88 37.84
C GLU A 734 27.25 -12.44 36.84
N ILE A 735 25.95 -12.28 37.11
CA ILE A 735 24.87 -12.71 36.20
C ILE A 735 24.96 -12.01 34.84
N LEU A 736 25.23 -10.69 34.85
CA LEU A 736 25.37 -9.90 33.63
C LEU A 736 26.55 -10.37 32.75
N SER A 737 27.63 -10.90 33.36
CA SER A 737 28.78 -11.43 32.63
C SER A 737 28.48 -12.71 31.83
N VAL A 738 27.54 -13.53 32.30
CA VAL A 738 27.15 -14.81 31.67
C VAL A 738 26.02 -14.64 30.67
N GLU A 739 25.03 -13.80 30.98
CA GLU A 739 23.85 -13.62 30.11
C GLU A 739 24.08 -12.61 28.98
N ARG A 740 25.08 -11.70 29.08
CA ARG A 740 25.39 -10.76 27.98
C ARG A 740 25.82 -11.49 26.68
N PRO A 741 26.81 -12.41 26.65
CA PRO A 741 27.14 -13.14 25.43
C PRO A 741 25.97 -13.97 24.88
N LYS A 742 25.09 -14.46 25.76
CA LYS A 742 23.87 -15.19 25.37
C LYS A 742 22.87 -14.27 24.66
N GLN A 743 22.72 -13.03 25.12
CA GLN A 743 21.90 -12.06 24.43
C GLN A 743 22.53 -11.63 23.10
N GLU A 744 23.82 -11.34 23.06
CA GLU A 744 24.54 -10.99 21.82
C GLU A 744 24.44 -12.11 20.77
N ALA A 745 24.46 -13.39 21.17
CA ALA A 745 24.23 -14.53 20.29
C ALA A 745 22.77 -14.61 19.77
N ARG A 746 21.77 -14.31 20.61
CA ARG A 746 20.34 -14.25 20.21
C ARG A 746 20.07 -13.10 19.24
N ASP A 747 20.63 -11.93 19.50
CA ASP A 747 20.48 -10.73 18.66
C ASP A 747 21.13 -10.95 17.27
N LEU A 748 22.30 -11.60 17.23
CA LEU A 748 22.92 -12.03 15.97
C LEU A 748 22.10 -13.09 15.24
N LEU A 749 21.45 -14.01 15.97
CA LEU A 749 20.61 -15.05 15.38
C LEU A 749 19.34 -14.47 14.73
N SER A 750 18.68 -13.49 15.35
CA SER A 750 17.49 -12.86 14.75
C SER A 750 17.85 -12.12 13.47
N VAL A 751 18.93 -11.33 13.47
CA VAL A 751 19.43 -10.62 12.27
C VAL A 751 19.82 -11.61 11.16
N ALA A 752 20.42 -12.75 11.49
CA ALA A 752 20.74 -13.79 10.51
C ALA A 752 19.48 -14.48 9.94
N MET A 753 18.44 -14.69 10.76
CA MET A 753 17.15 -15.23 10.33
C MET A 753 16.37 -14.26 9.44
N GLU A 754 16.36 -12.96 9.77
CA GLU A 754 15.73 -11.91 8.97
C GLU A 754 16.35 -11.78 7.57
N LYS A 755 17.69 -11.89 7.48
CA LYS A 755 18.42 -11.84 6.20
C LYS A 755 18.36 -13.14 5.39
N GLY A 756 18.23 -14.29 6.05
CA GLY A 756 18.26 -15.61 5.41
C GLY A 756 19.61 -16.02 4.79
N ALA A 757 20.70 -15.27 5.02
CA ALA A 757 21.98 -15.50 4.36
C ALA A 757 22.74 -16.69 4.96
N ILE A 758 23.06 -17.70 4.13
CA ILE A 758 23.70 -18.97 4.53
C ILE A 758 24.97 -18.76 5.38
N GLN A 759 25.84 -17.82 5.01
CA GLN A 759 27.07 -17.53 5.77
C GLN A 759 26.79 -16.88 7.13
N GLU A 760 25.82 -15.97 7.21
CA GLU A 760 25.45 -15.33 8.48
C GLU A 760 24.72 -16.30 9.41
N LEU A 761 23.82 -17.14 8.87
CA LEU A 761 23.15 -18.21 9.62
C LEU A 761 24.16 -19.21 10.19
N ARG A 762 25.15 -19.66 9.40
CA ARG A 762 26.24 -20.52 9.89
C ARG A 762 27.04 -19.86 11.02
N GLY A 763 27.48 -18.61 10.84
CA GLY A 763 28.25 -17.89 11.86
C GLY A 763 27.46 -17.54 13.13
N ALA A 764 26.15 -17.33 13.04
CA ALA A 764 25.28 -17.17 14.19
C ALA A 764 25.09 -18.50 14.95
N LEU A 765 24.82 -19.59 14.23
CA LEU A 765 24.68 -20.93 14.81
C LEU A 765 25.98 -21.41 15.48
N GLU A 766 27.15 -21.11 14.90
CA GLU A 766 28.45 -21.42 15.52
C GLU A 766 28.59 -20.71 16.87
N LYS A 767 28.33 -19.39 16.93
CA LYS A 767 28.32 -18.61 18.19
C LYS A 767 27.30 -19.09 19.21
N CYS A 768 26.10 -19.49 18.79
CA CYS A 768 25.11 -20.09 19.69
C CYS A 768 25.63 -21.38 20.36
N ASN A 769 26.42 -22.19 19.64
CA ASN A 769 27.07 -23.36 20.21
C ASN A 769 28.26 -22.98 21.13
N GLU A 770 29.13 -22.04 20.72
CA GLU A 770 30.26 -21.56 21.53
C GLU A 770 29.82 -21.02 22.91
N VAL A 771 28.70 -20.27 22.93
CA VAL A 771 28.16 -19.62 24.12
C VAL A 771 27.27 -20.56 24.97
N GLY A 772 27.00 -21.78 24.48
CA GLY A 772 26.17 -22.77 25.20
C GLY A 772 24.71 -22.31 25.33
N LEU A 773 24.10 -21.92 24.21
CA LEU A 773 22.66 -21.72 24.09
C LEU A 773 21.95 -23.08 23.94
N GLU A 774 20.69 -23.19 24.37
CA GLU A 774 19.96 -24.46 24.26
C GLU A 774 19.61 -24.79 22.80
N PRO A 775 19.77 -26.05 22.32
CA PRO A 775 19.48 -26.44 20.93
C PRO A 775 18.02 -26.25 20.49
N THR A 776 17.11 -25.98 21.42
CA THR A 776 15.74 -25.58 21.13
C THR A 776 15.63 -24.13 20.67
N GLU A 777 16.48 -23.21 21.18
CA GLU A 777 16.42 -21.78 20.86
C GLU A 777 16.80 -21.48 19.41
N TYR A 778 17.73 -22.25 18.82
CA TYR A 778 18.23 -22.03 17.45
C TYR A 778 17.78 -23.10 16.44
N ARG A 779 16.86 -24.00 16.81
CA ARG A 779 16.38 -25.09 15.95
C ARG A 779 15.80 -24.60 14.62
N GLU A 780 15.07 -23.48 14.63
CA GLU A 780 14.42 -22.95 13.44
C GLU A 780 15.44 -22.34 12.46
N ALA A 781 16.45 -21.64 12.97
CA ALA A 781 17.58 -21.16 12.16
C ALA A 781 18.37 -22.30 11.51
N ALA A 782 18.56 -23.43 12.21
CA ALA A 782 19.21 -24.61 11.64
C ALA A 782 18.40 -25.26 10.51
N LEU A 783 17.06 -25.32 10.63
CA LEU A 783 16.17 -25.81 9.57
C LEU A 783 16.10 -24.83 8.38
N LEU A 784 16.13 -23.51 8.64
CA LEU A 784 16.20 -22.48 7.61
C LEU A 784 17.52 -22.58 6.81
N LEU A 785 18.65 -22.75 7.50
CA LEU A 785 19.95 -22.97 6.87
C LEU A 785 19.93 -24.22 5.98
N GLU A 786 19.44 -25.36 6.47
CA GLU A 786 19.37 -26.59 5.69
C GLU A 786 18.44 -26.46 4.47
N ARG A 787 17.42 -25.59 4.52
CA ARG A 787 16.55 -25.28 3.38
C ARG A 787 17.31 -24.48 2.32
N GLU A 788 17.93 -23.36 2.69
CA GLU A 788 18.65 -22.51 1.74
C GLU A 788 19.89 -23.23 1.17
N GLU A 789 20.56 -24.09 1.95
CA GLU A 789 21.63 -24.96 1.45
C GLU A 789 21.16 -26.03 0.44
N ARG A 790 19.91 -26.50 0.50
CA ARG A 790 19.35 -27.37 -0.57
C ARG A 790 19.13 -26.54 -1.84
N LYS A 791 18.56 -25.35 -1.70
CA LYS A 791 18.25 -24.41 -2.79
C LYS A 791 19.51 -23.92 -3.52
N GLU A 792 20.58 -23.58 -2.79
CA GLU A 792 21.88 -23.24 -3.37
C GLU A 792 22.51 -24.43 -4.12
N ARG A 793 22.43 -25.65 -3.57
CA ARG A 793 22.89 -26.87 -4.26
C ARG A 793 22.11 -27.17 -5.54
N ALA A 794 20.78 -27.00 -5.52
CA ALA A 794 19.94 -27.16 -6.71
C ALA A 794 20.28 -26.12 -7.79
N LEU A 795 20.47 -24.85 -7.40
CA LEU A 795 20.98 -23.78 -8.26
C LEU A 795 22.33 -24.13 -8.89
N ALA A 796 23.29 -24.61 -8.09
CA ALA A 796 24.61 -24.99 -8.57
C ALA A 796 24.55 -26.16 -9.57
N ALA A 797 23.76 -27.20 -9.29
CA ALA A 797 23.55 -28.34 -10.19
C ALA A 797 22.85 -27.93 -11.51
N MET A 798 21.87 -27.03 -11.44
CA MET A 798 21.19 -26.47 -12.61
C MET A 798 22.14 -25.61 -13.47
N ARG A 799 22.95 -24.75 -12.85
CA ARG A 799 23.95 -23.94 -13.56
C ARG A 799 25.05 -24.80 -14.19
N ALA A 800 25.47 -25.89 -13.54
CA ALA A 800 26.41 -26.85 -14.10
C ALA A 800 25.85 -27.59 -15.33
N THR A 801 24.63 -28.11 -15.25
CA THR A 801 23.97 -28.77 -16.41
C THR A 801 23.65 -27.81 -17.55
N LEU A 802 23.33 -26.55 -17.25
CA LEU A 802 23.22 -25.48 -18.25
C LEU A 802 24.56 -25.25 -18.98
N GLU A 803 25.69 -25.20 -18.27
CA GLU A 803 27.01 -25.03 -18.89
C GLU A 803 27.42 -26.26 -19.73
N GLU A 804 27.24 -27.48 -19.20
CA GLU A 804 27.43 -28.72 -19.96
C GLU A 804 26.63 -28.70 -21.28
N SER A 805 25.38 -28.23 -21.24
CA SER A 805 24.52 -28.18 -22.42
C SER A 805 25.10 -27.34 -23.56
N LYS A 806 25.98 -26.37 -23.28
CA LYS A 806 26.61 -25.50 -24.29
C LYS A 806 27.63 -26.26 -25.15
N GLY A 807 28.25 -27.32 -24.60
CA GLY A 807 29.22 -28.17 -25.29
C GLY A 807 28.63 -29.40 -26.01
N VAL A 808 27.32 -29.65 -25.91
CA VAL A 808 26.67 -30.83 -26.52
C VAL A 808 26.70 -30.76 -28.05
N ASN A 809 27.07 -31.88 -28.68
CA ASN A 809 27.12 -32.01 -30.13
C ASN A 809 25.73 -31.87 -30.76
N THR A 810 25.50 -30.77 -31.48
CA THR A 810 24.23 -30.43 -32.13
C THR A 810 23.91 -31.26 -33.38
N THR A 811 24.66 -32.32 -33.69
CA THR A 811 24.36 -33.25 -34.80
C THR A 811 23.84 -34.62 -34.36
N SER A 812 23.79 -34.90 -33.04
CA SER A 812 23.28 -36.16 -32.51
C SER A 812 21.94 -35.91 -31.80
N ILE A 813 20.87 -36.51 -32.32
CA ILE A 813 19.52 -36.40 -31.74
C ILE A 813 19.50 -36.99 -30.32
N ASP A 814 20.19 -38.10 -30.08
CA ASP A 814 20.21 -38.77 -28.78
C ASP A 814 20.96 -37.94 -27.72
N ALA A 815 22.15 -37.42 -28.04
CA ALA A 815 22.89 -36.55 -27.12
C ALA A 815 22.11 -35.25 -26.78
N LEU A 816 21.32 -34.73 -27.72
CA LEU A 816 20.42 -33.60 -27.48
C LEU A 816 19.21 -33.99 -26.63
N ARG A 817 18.67 -35.21 -26.79
CA ARG A 817 17.56 -35.77 -26.00
C ARG A 817 17.96 -35.95 -24.54
N ASP A 818 19.09 -36.61 -24.29
CA ASP A 818 19.64 -36.83 -22.95
C ASP A 818 19.86 -35.49 -22.23
N MET A 819 20.36 -34.47 -22.94
CA MET A 819 20.54 -33.13 -22.38
C MET A 819 19.20 -32.39 -22.16
N LYS A 820 18.21 -32.52 -23.06
CA LYS A 820 16.84 -31.99 -22.88
C LYS A 820 16.18 -32.57 -21.62
N GLU A 821 16.40 -33.85 -21.35
CA GLU A 821 15.89 -34.56 -20.18
C GLU A 821 16.60 -34.12 -18.89
N ARG A 822 17.94 -34.15 -18.84
CA ARG A 822 18.73 -33.67 -17.68
C ARG A 822 18.46 -32.21 -17.31
N LEU A 823 18.26 -31.32 -18.30
CA LEU A 823 17.82 -29.94 -18.03
C LEU A 823 16.39 -29.88 -17.47
N GLY A 824 15.51 -30.80 -17.88
CA GLY A 824 14.16 -30.94 -17.30
C GLY A 824 14.18 -31.38 -15.84
N GLU A 825 14.99 -32.40 -15.51
CA GLU A 825 15.19 -32.88 -14.14
C GLU A 825 15.76 -31.79 -13.23
N ALA A 826 16.81 -31.09 -13.68
CA ALA A 826 17.45 -30.02 -12.92
C ALA A 826 16.49 -28.85 -12.64
N VAL A 827 15.66 -28.45 -13.63
CA VAL A 827 14.61 -27.44 -13.43
C VAL A 827 13.51 -27.94 -12.48
N GLY A 828 13.16 -29.23 -12.52
CA GLY A 828 12.23 -29.86 -11.57
C GLY A 828 12.73 -29.75 -10.13
N GLN A 829 13.94 -30.23 -9.88
CA GLN A 829 14.58 -30.18 -8.55
C GLN A 829 14.76 -28.75 -8.03
N ALA A 830 15.11 -27.80 -8.92
CA ALA A 830 15.19 -26.38 -8.57
C ALA A 830 13.82 -25.81 -8.11
N LYS A 831 12.73 -26.15 -8.81
CA LYS A 831 11.37 -25.72 -8.44
C LYS A 831 10.90 -26.35 -7.13
N GLU A 832 11.18 -27.64 -6.91
CA GLU A 832 10.89 -28.31 -5.62
C GLU A 832 11.65 -27.68 -4.45
N CYS A 833 12.87 -27.18 -4.67
CA CYS A 833 13.66 -26.46 -3.67
C CYS A 833 13.25 -24.98 -3.47
N GLY A 834 12.31 -24.44 -4.26
CA GLY A 834 11.89 -23.04 -4.18
C GLY A 834 12.93 -22.05 -4.72
N VAL A 835 13.64 -22.41 -5.78
CA VAL A 835 14.48 -21.50 -6.58
C VAL A 835 13.61 -20.47 -7.32
N ALA A 836 14.12 -19.26 -7.53
CA ALA A 836 13.41 -18.20 -8.25
C ALA A 836 13.26 -18.51 -9.75
N GLU A 837 12.15 -18.05 -10.36
CA GLU A 837 11.88 -18.29 -11.79
C GLU A 837 12.86 -17.55 -12.72
N SER A 838 13.37 -16.40 -12.31
CA SER A 838 14.43 -15.66 -13.01
C SER A 838 15.75 -16.45 -13.15
N ASP A 839 16.16 -17.21 -12.12
CA ASP A 839 17.30 -18.14 -12.18
C ASP A 839 17.04 -19.34 -13.10
N ILE A 840 15.78 -19.76 -13.22
CA ILE A 840 15.35 -20.93 -14.02
C ILE A 840 15.21 -20.57 -15.51
N LEU A 841 15.00 -19.29 -15.83
CA LEU A 841 14.63 -18.81 -17.16
C LEU A 841 15.65 -19.17 -18.26
N GLU A 842 16.96 -18.99 -18.02
CA GLU A 842 17.99 -19.37 -19.02
C GLU A 842 18.00 -20.88 -19.26
N THR A 843 17.92 -21.69 -18.20
CA THR A 843 17.87 -23.16 -18.26
C THR A 843 16.65 -23.65 -19.05
N GLU A 844 15.48 -23.05 -18.84
CA GLU A 844 14.29 -23.37 -19.62
C GLU A 844 14.36 -22.89 -21.07
N ALA A 845 14.87 -21.69 -21.33
CA ALA A 845 15.08 -21.19 -22.69
C ALA A 845 16.05 -22.12 -23.46
N ARG A 846 17.09 -22.62 -22.79
CA ARG A 846 18.00 -23.64 -23.32
C ARG A 846 17.27 -24.96 -23.58
N ARG A 847 16.45 -25.46 -22.65
CA ARG A 847 15.64 -26.68 -22.82
C ARG A 847 14.69 -26.59 -24.02
N ARG A 848 13.98 -25.46 -24.18
CA ARG A 848 13.13 -25.17 -25.36
C ARG A 848 13.95 -25.11 -26.65
N LYS A 849 15.14 -24.51 -26.63
CA LYS A 849 16.04 -24.46 -27.79
C LYS A 849 16.56 -25.86 -28.18
N LEU A 850 16.93 -26.72 -27.22
CA LEU A 850 17.31 -28.11 -27.52
C LEU A 850 16.13 -28.90 -28.10
N HIS A 851 14.93 -28.77 -27.51
CA HIS A 851 13.72 -29.39 -28.05
C HIS A 851 13.46 -28.99 -29.50
N ASN A 852 13.51 -27.69 -29.80
CA ASN A 852 13.29 -27.23 -31.16
C ASN A 852 14.40 -27.69 -32.12
N THR A 853 15.68 -27.74 -31.69
CA THR A 853 16.80 -28.28 -32.48
C THR A 853 16.60 -29.78 -32.80
N ILE A 854 16.08 -30.58 -31.86
CA ILE A 854 15.76 -32.00 -32.10
C ILE A 854 14.71 -32.14 -33.21
N GLU A 855 13.61 -31.38 -33.14
CA GLU A 855 12.56 -31.43 -34.16
C GLU A 855 13.03 -30.90 -35.53
N ASP A 856 13.94 -29.92 -35.54
CA ASP A 856 14.54 -29.40 -36.78
C ASP A 856 15.47 -30.45 -37.42
N LEU A 857 16.19 -31.23 -36.61
CA LEU A 857 17.01 -32.37 -37.06
C LEU A 857 16.17 -33.58 -37.51
N LYS A 858 14.96 -33.77 -36.96
CA LYS A 858 13.96 -34.73 -37.49
C LYS A 858 13.42 -34.31 -38.87
N GLY A 859 13.70 -33.08 -39.33
CA GLY A 859 13.26 -32.54 -40.62
C GLY A 859 12.01 -31.65 -40.52
N SER A 860 12.01 -30.54 -41.28
CA SER A 860 10.94 -29.54 -41.30
C SER A 860 9.66 -30.01 -41.99
N ILE A 861 9.75 -30.97 -42.90
CA ILE A 861 8.63 -31.69 -43.51
C ILE A 861 8.90 -33.18 -43.35
N ARG A 862 8.10 -33.86 -42.52
CA ARG A 862 8.10 -35.32 -42.36
C ARG A 862 6.87 -35.93 -43.02
N VAL A 863 7.05 -37.10 -43.62
CA VAL A 863 6.00 -37.88 -44.28
C VAL A 863 5.89 -39.26 -43.64
N PHE A 864 4.78 -39.48 -42.94
CA PHE A 864 4.43 -40.76 -42.36
C PHE A 864 3.46 -41.49 -43.30
N CYS A 865 3.55 -42.82 -43.40
CA CYS A 865 2.61 -43.62 -44.18
C CYS A 865 1.78 -44.54 -43.27
N ARG A 866 0.47 -44.32 -43.25
CA ARG A 866 -0.48 -45.13 -42.48
C ARG A 866 -1.35 -45.99 -43.40
N THR A 867 -1.33 -47.31 -43.21
CA THR A 867 -2.26 -48.21 -43.90
C THR A 867 -3.41 -48.60 -42.98
N ARG A 868 -4.65 -48.29 -43.36
CA ARG A 868 -5.82 -48.81 -42.64
C ARG A 868 -6.00 -50.32 -42.86
N PRO A 869 -6.72 -51.03 -41.97
CA PRO A 869 -7.22 -52.37 -42.26
C PRO A 869 -8.15 -52.41 -43.49
N LEU A 870 -8.26 -53.59 -44.11
CA LEU A 870 -9.32 -53.88 -45.07
C LEU A 870 -10.68 -53.84 -44.35
N SER A 871 -11.68 -53.25 -44.99
CA SER A 871 -13.06 -53.26 -44.52
C SER A 871 -13.76 -54.56 -44.89
N SER A 872 -14.84 -54.91 -44.18
CA SER A 872 -15.61 -56.14 -44.44
C SER A 872 -16.01 -56.28 -45.92
N LYS A 873 -16.40 -55.18 -46.56
CA LYS A 873 -16.79 -55.15 -47.98
C LYS A 873 -15.66 -55.50 -48.94
N GLU A 874 -14.43 -55.09 -48.64
CA GLU A 874 -13.23 -55.39 -49.45
C GLU A 874 -12.83 -56.86 -49.25
N VAL A 875 -12.89 -57.36 -48.00
CA VAL A 875 -12.67 -58.78 -47.68
C VAL A 875 -13.74 -59.68 -48.35
N GLU A 876 -15.01 -59.26 -48.36
CA GLU A 876 -16.12 -59.93 -49.05
C GLU A 876 -15.97 -59.91 -50.58
N GLN A 877 -15.30 -58.88 -51.14
CA GLN A 877 -14.97 -58.79 -52.57
C GLN A 877 -13.71 -59.58 -52.96
N GLY A 878 -12.95 -60.09 -51.99
CA GLY A 878 -11.72 -60.85 -52.21
C GLY A 878 -10.45 -60.00 -52.35
N ASP A 879 -10.49 -58.72 -51.94
CA ASP A 879 -9.31 -57.87 -51.89
C ASP A 879 -8.26 -58.40 -50.90
N THR A 880 -6.99 -58.16 -51.20
CA THR A 880 -5.86 -58.64 -50.39
C THR A 880 -4.89 -57.49 -50.06
N ASN A 881 -4.24 -57.57 -48.90
CA ASN A 881 -3.27 -56.56 -48.51
C ASN A 881 -1.98 -56.72 -49.32
N VAL A 882 -1.71 -55.75 -50.21
CA VAL A 882 -0.51 -55.70 -51.07
C VAL A 882 0.68 -55.00 -50.41
N CYS A 883 0.48 -54.33 -49.27
CA CYS A 883 1.51 -53.55 -48.57
C CYS A 883 2.19 -54.38 -47.49
N LYS A 884 3.54 -54.43 -47.51
CA LYS A 884 4.35 -55.19 -46.54
C LYS A 884 5.47 -54.29 -45.97
N PRO A 885 5.60 -54.17 -44.63
CA PRO A 885 6.73 -53.46 -44.04
C PRO A 885 8.02 -54.28 -44.23
N ILE A 886 9.10 -53.63 -44.70
CA ILE A 886 10.46 -54.18 -44.73
C ILE A 886 11.19 -53.82 -43.42
N ASN A 887 10.97 -52.59 -42.94
CA ASN A 887 11.46 -52.04 -41.68
C ASN A 887 10.48 -50.94 -41.23
N SER A 888 10.83 -50.14 -40.21
CA SER A 888 9.98 -49.05 -39.68
C SER A 888 9.77 -47.85 -40.61
N MET A 889 10.51 -47.76 -41.72
CA MET A 889 10.53 -46.63 -42.66
C MET A 889 10.25 -47.03 -44.12
N THR A 890 10.36 -48.32 -44.47
CA THR A 890 10.33 -48.80 -45.86
C THR A 890 9.22 -49.83 -46.07
N VAL A 891 8.30 -49.56 -46.99
CA VAL A 891 7.17 -50.43 -47.36
C VAL A 891 7.33 -50.95 -48.78
N ASP A 892 7.14 -52.26 -48.96
CA ASP A 892 6.97 -52.90 -50.27
C ASP A 892 5.49 -52.89 -50.65
N VAL A 893 5.16 -52.35 -51.81
CA VAL A 893 3.84 -52.39 -52.43
C VAL A 893 3.99 -53.11 -53.79
N SER A 894 3.56 -54.36 -53.84
CA SER A 894 3.59 -55.20 -55.07
C SER A 894 4.95 -55.29 -55.78
N GLY A 895 6.07 -55.24 -55.05
CA GLY A 895 7.42 -55.30 -55.58
C GLY A 895 8.08 -53.92 -55.81
N GLN A 896 7.44 -52.83 -55.39
CA GLN A 896 8.02 -51.48 -55.40
C GLN A 896 8.22 -50.98 -53.97
N GLN A 897 9.44 -50.56 -53.65
CA GLN A 897 9.81 -50.09 -52.32
C GLN A 897 9.65 -48.57 -52.21
N PHE A 898 8.96 -48.11 -51.17
CA PHE A 898 8.76 -46.70 -50.85
C PHE A 898 9.29 -46.41 -49.45
N MET A 899 9.98 -45.28 -49.28
CA MET A 899 10.60 -44.85 -48.03
C MET A 899 9.87 -43.62 -47.46
N PHE A 900 9.68 -43.63 -46.15
CA PHE A 900 8.92 -42.66 -45.36
C PHE A 900 9.62 -42.46 -44.02
N ASP A 901 9.30 -41.38 -43.29
CA ASP A 901 9.91 -41.09 -41.99
C ASP A 901 9.40 -42.05 -40.89
N ALA A 902 8.16 -42.56 -41.02
CA ALA A 902 7.60 -43.62 -40.18
C ALA A 902 6.49 -44.40 -40.91
N LEU A 903 6.29 -45.66 -40.51
CA LEU A 903 5.24 -46.56 -41.02
C LEU A 903 4.28 -47.04 -39.93
N PHE A 904 2.99 -46.95 -40.21
CA PHE A 904 1.91 -47.33 -39.29
C PHE A 904 1.01 -48.41 -39.93
N MET A 905 1.35 -49.69 -39.75
CA MET A 905 0.78 -50.81 -40.53
C MET A 905 0.24 -52.00 -39.69
N PRO A 906 -1.00 -51.92 -39.14
CA PRO A 906 -1.83 -50.73 -38.97
C PRO A 906 -1.59 -50.11 -37.58
N GLY A 907 -1.12 -48.86 -37.55
CA GLY A 907 -0.83 -48.18 -36.28
C GLY A 907 -2.09 -47.68 -35.56
N THR A 908 -2.08 -47.74 -34.23
CA THR A 908 -3.10 -47.18 -33.32
C THR A 908 -3.14 -45.66 -33.39
N GLN A 909 -4.10 -45.04 -32.69
CA GLN A 909 -4.19 -43.57 -32.62
C GLN A 909 -3.18 -42.95 -31.63
N GLU A 910 -2.66 -43.70 -30.65
CA GLU A 910 -1.67 -43.17 -29.69
C GLU A 910 -0.27 -43.13 -30.33
N GLU A 911 0.16 -44.22 -30.97
CA GLU A 911 1.45 -44.28 -31.72
C GLU A 911 1.52 -43.18 -32.80
N VAL A 912 0.40 -42.95 -33.50
CA VAL A 912 0.25 -41.88 -34.50
C VAL A 912 0.24 -40.47 -33.88
N PHE A 913 -0.08 -40.35 -32.59
CA PHE A 913 -0.10 -39.07 -31.87
C PHE A 913 1.22 -38.78 -31.11
N GLU A 914 2.07 -39.78 -30.88
CA GLU A 914 3.32 -39.61 -30.10
C GLU A 914 4.25 -38.56 -30.73
N ASP A 915 4.51 -38.64 -32.05
CA ASP A 915 5.27 -37.60 -32.77
C ASP A 915 4.52 -36.26 -32.89
N CYS A 916 3.18 -36.26 -32.83
CA CYS A 916 2.40 -35.01 -32.82
C CYS A 916 2.65 -34.23 -31.51
N ARG A 917 2.77 -34.94 -30.38
CA ARG A 917 2.93 -34.36 -29.02
C ARG A 917 4.19 -33.47 -28.90
N ASP A 918 5.33 -33.91 -29.45
CA ASP A 918 6.57 -33.11 -29.47
C ASP A 918 6.39 -31.79 -30.26
N ILE A 919 5.63 -31.83 -31.36
CA ILE A 919 5.40 -30.67 -32.22
C ILE A 919 4.33 -29.72 -31.65
N VAL A 920 3.33 -30.24 -30.92
CA VAL A 920 2.38 -29.40 -30.16
C VAL A 920 3.12 -28.56 -29.09
N GLN A 921 4.11 -29.13 -28.39
CA GLN A 921 4.98 -28.33 -27.51
C GLN A 921 5.81 -27.28 -28.29
N SER A 922 6.22 -27.56 -29.54
CA SER A 922 6.88 -26.56 -30.40
C SER A 922 5.94 -25.39 -30.74
N ALA A 923 4.64 -25.64 -30.95
CA ALA A 923 3.67 -24.57 -31.16
C ALA A 923 3.45 -23.70 -29.92
N VAL A 924 3.38 -24.30 -28.72
CA VAL A 924 3.30 -23.55 -27.46
C VAL A 924 4.57 -22.73 -27.21
N ASP A 925 5.73 -23.23 -27.64
CA ASP A 925 7.02 -22.52 -27.63
C ASP A 925 7.11 -21.39 -28.68
N GLY A 926 6.10 -21.20 -29.54
CA GLY A 926 6.00 -20.07 -30.48
C GLY A 926 6.25 -20.38 -31.96
N TYR A 927 6.36 -21.64 -32.35
CA TYR A 927 6.62 -22.02 -33.74
C TYR A 927 5.31 -22.25 -34.52
N ASN A 928 5.39 -22.16 -35.86
CA ASN A 928 4.29 -22.53 -36.73
C ASN A 928 4.34 -24.05 -37.01
N VAL A 929 3.18 -24.69 -37.02
CA VAL A 929 3.01 -26.13 -37.09
C VAL A 929 1.88 -26.45 -38.07
N THR A 930 2.13 -27.37 -39.00
CA THR A 930 1.08 -27.96 -39.85
C THR A 930 1.02 -29.46 -39.62
N ILE A 931 -0.18 -30.00 -39.41
CA ILE A 931 -0.44 -31.44 -39.40
C ILE A 931 -1.57 -31.70 -40.39
N PHE A 932 -1.31 -32.50 -41.43
CA PHE A 932 -2.33 -32.78 -42.45
C PHE A 932 -2.34 -34.23 -42.90
N ALA A 933 -3.53 -34.70 -43.30
CA ALA A 933 -3.73 -36.04 -43.84
C ALA A 933 -4.02 -35.98 -45.35
N TYR A 934 -3.38 -36.86 -46.10
CA TYR A 934 -3.45 -36.95 -47.56
C TYR A 934 -3.93 -38.35 -48.01
N GLY A 935 -4.30 -38.47 -49.29
CA GLY A 935 -4.69 -39.74 -49.91
C GLY A 935 -6.11 -39.75 -50.49
N GLN A 936 -6.47 -40.89 -51.09
CA GLN A 936 -7.74 -41.07 -51.80
C GLN A 936 -8.95 -40.99 -50.86
N THR A 937 -10.12 -40.67 -51.39
CA THR A 937 -11.40 -40.95 -50.73
C THR A 937 -11.44 -42.41 -50.22
N GLY A 938 -11.79 -42.61 -48.94
CA GLY A 938 -11.80 -43.92 -48.29
C GLY A 938 -10.45 -44.45 -47.78
N ALA A 939 -9.34 -43.70 -47.91
CA ALA A 939 -8.02 -44.15 -47.43
C ALA A 939 -7.87 -44.15 -45.90
N GLY A 940 -8.57 -43.25 -45.19
CA GLY A 940 -8.52 -43.16 -43.72
C GLY A 940 -8.20 -41.77 -43.14
N LYS A 941 -8.05 -40.72 -43.97
CA LYS A 941 -7.70 -39.35 -43.53
C LYS A 941 -8.51 -38.86 -42.33
N THR A 942 -9.83 -38.80 -42.46
CA THR A 942 -10.77 -38.33 -41.42
C THR A 942 -10.72 -39.21 -40.15
N PHE A 943 -10.41 -40.51 -40.27
CA PHE A 943 -10.16 -41.38 -39.12
C PHE A 943 -8.83 -41.07 -38.43
N THR A 944 -7.80 -40.67 -39.16
CA THR A 944 -6.53 -40.18 -38.59
C THR A 944 -6.71 -38.82 -37.93
N MET A 945 -7.36 -37.86 -38.61
CA MET A 945 -7.51 -36.48 -38.12
C MET A 945 -8.51 -36.35 -36.96
N TYR A 946 -9.65 -37.05 -37.01
CA TYR A 946 -10.73 -36.90 -36.02
C TYR A 946 -11.05 -38.21 -35.29
N GLY A 947 -11.00 -39.34 -36.01
CA GLY A 947 -11.21 -40.66 -35.42
C GLY A 947 -12.66 -40.91 -35.01
N VAL A 948 -12.85 -41.51 -33.84
CA VAL A 948 -14.18 -41.76 -33.25
C VAL A 948 -14.19 -41.20 -31.82
N GLN A 949 -15.24 -40.44 -31.45
CA GLN A 949 -15.33 -39.84 -30.11
C GLN A 949 -15.46 -40.86 -28.96
N SER A 950 -15.86 -42.10 -29.26
CA SER A 950 -15.96 -43.19 -28.28
C SER A 950 -15.76 -44.57 -28.95
N PRO A 951 -14.99 -45.51 -28.36
CA PRO A 951 -14.21 -45.37 -27.13
C PRO A 951 -13.05 -44.36 -27.27
N PRO A 952 -12.56 -43.74 -26.17
CA PRO A 952 -11.59 -42.64 -26.21
C PRO A 952 -10.27 -42.98 -26.91
N GLU A 953 -9.86 -44.25 -26.89
CA GLU A 953 -8.68 -44.76 -27.60
C GLU A 953 -8.71 -44.44 -29.10
N LEU A 954 -9.89 -44.40 -29.72
CA LEU A 954 -10.09 -44.18 -31.15
C LEU A 954 -10.15 -42.70 -31.56
N LYS A 955 -10.01 -41.74 -30.63
CA LYS A 955 -9.86 -40.31 -30.95
C LYS A 955 -8.68 -40.09 -31.90
N GLY A 956 -8.88 -39.27 -32.94
CA GLY A 956 -7.84 -38.90 -33.90
C GLY A 956 -6.85 -37.84 -33.39
N THR A 957 -5.92 -37.42 -34.24
CA THR A 957 -4.85 -36.47 -33.88
C THR A 957 -5.39 -35.10 -33.49
N THR A 958 -6.48 -34.59 -34.09
CA THR A 958 -7.04 -33.27 -33.78
C THR A 958 -7.60 -33.14 -32.35
N PRO A 959 -8.54 -33.99 -31.88
CA PRO A 959 -9.01 -33.90 -30.49
C PRO A 959 -7.87 -34.15 -29.49
N ARG A 960 -6.92 -35.05 -29.81
CA ARG A 960 -5.73 -35.29 -28.98
C ARG A 960 -4.80 -34.07 -28.92
N THR A 961 -4.58 -33.37 -30.04
CA THR A 961 -3.86 -32.08 -30.10
C THR A 961 -4.55 -31.04 -29.24
N ILE A 962 -5.88 -30.92 -29.30
CA ILE A 962 -6.64 -29.98 -28.46
C ILE A 962 -6.44 -30.29 -26.97
N GLU A 963 -6.58 -31.55 -26.57
CA GLU A 963 -6.36 -32.00 -25.19
C GLU A 963 -4.91 -31.74 -24.71
N GLU A 964 -3.91 -31.97 -25.58
CA GLU A 964 -2.49 -31.74 -25.30
C GLU A 964 -2.13 -30.26 -25.15
N ILE A 965 -2.69 -29.36 -25.98
CA ILE A 965 -2.52 -27.91 -25.84
C ILE A 965 -2.94 -27.47 -24.43
N TYR A 966 -4.16 -27.82 -24.02
CA TYR A 966 -4.66 -27.40 -22.71
C TYR A 966 -3.85 -28.04 -21.58
N ARG A 967 -3.46 -29.32 -21.68
CA ARG A 967 -2.55 -29.99 -20.73
C ARG A 967 -1.25 -29.23 -20.51
N ILE A 968 -0.63 -28.72 -21.58
CA ILE A 968 0.59 -27.91 -21.49
C ILE A 968 0.28 -26.54 -20.87
N THR A 969 -0.77 -25.84 -21.31
CA THR A 969 -1.10 -24.52 -20.77
C THR A 969 -1.50 -24.55 -19.30
N GLU A 970 -2.13 -25.62 -18.81
CA GLU A 970 -2.50 -25.79 -17.40
C GLU A 970 -1.28 -26.04 -16.51
N ARG A 971 -0.33 -26.88 -16.96
CA ARG A 971 0.97 -27.10 -16.29
C ARG A 971 1.71 -25.78 -16.06
N ASP A 972 1.77 -24.94 -17.10
CA ASP A 972 2.58 -23.73 -17.11
C ASP A 972 1.80 -22.45 -16.73
N LYS A 973 0.50 -22.59 -16.38
CA LYS A 973 -0.45 -21.53 -15.99
C LYS A 973 -0.01 -20.67 -14.80
N GLY A 974 0.90 -21.19 -13.96
CA GLY A 974 1.52 -20.41 -12.90
C GLY A 974 2.32 -19.22 -13.45
N ARG A 975 2.97 -19.38 -14.61
CA ARG A 975 4.07 -18.54 -15.11
C ARG A 975 3.69 -17.75 -16.36
N PHE A 976 2.84 -18.33 -17.22
CA PHE A 976 2.37 -17.70 -18.44
C PHE A 976 0.85 -17.49 -18.41
N ASN A 977 0.40 -16.39 -19.00
CA ASN A 977 -0.99 -16.18 -19.39
C ASN A 977 -1.16 -16.67 -20.83
N TYR A 978 -2.03 -17.65 -21.05
CA TYR A 978 -2.32 -18.19 -22.38
C TYR A 978 -3.66 -17.68 -22.91
N THR A 979 -3.70 -17.35 -24.19
CA THR A 979 -4.93 -17.11 -24.98
C THR A 979 -4.89 -18.04 -26.18
N VAL A 980 -5.95 -18.85 -26.35
CA VAL A 980 -6.09 -19.79 -27.46
C VAL A 980 -7.27 -19.36 -28.32
N GLU A 981 -7.03 -19.12 -29.61
CA GLU A 981 -8.06 -18.75 -30.58
C GLU A 981 -8.26 -19.88 -31.60
N GLY A 982 -9.49 -20.36 -31.72
CA GLY A 982 -9.89 -21.29 -32.77
C GLY A 982 -10.54 -20.56 -33.95
N SER A 983 -10.21 -20.99 -35.17
CA SER A 983 -10.91 -20.59 -36.40
C SER A 983 -10.94 -21.75 -37.39
N MET A 984 -12.06 -21.96 -38.08
CA MET A 984 -12.29 -23.15 -38.89
C MET A 984 -12.93 -22.77 -40.22
N LEU A 985 -12.28 -23.17 -41.31
CA LEU A 985 -12.67 -22.82 -42.68
C LEU A 985 -12.64 -24.02 -43.60
N GLU A 986 -13.40 -23.91 -44.68
CA GLU A 986 -13.46 -24.87 -45.77
C GLU A 986 -12.99 -24.22 -47.07
N LEU A 987 -12.21 -24.96 -47.87
CA LEU A 987 -11.77 -24.54 -49.20
C LEU A 987 -12.40 -25.44 -50.25
N TYR A 988 -13.47 -24.94 -50.88
CA TYR A 988 -14.29 -25.64 -51.85
C TYR A 988 -14.31 -24.91 -53.19
N GLN A 989 -14.02 -25.60 -54.30
CA GLN A 989 -13.90 -25.02 -55.65
C GLN A 989 -13.08 -23.70 -55.68
N ASN A 990 -11.95 -23.67 -54.97
CA ASN A 990 -11.09 -22.47 -54.80
C ASN A 990 -11.82 -21.25 -54.19
N ASN A 991 -12.88 -21.45 -53.40
CA ASN A 991 -13.54 -20.45 -52.56
C ASN A 991 -13.37 -20.81 -51.08
N ILE A 992 -13.19 -19.78 -50.25
CA ILE A 992 -13.01 -19.93 -48.79
C ILE A 992 -14.37 -19.72 -48.14
N VAL A 993 -14.80 -20.64 -47.30
CA VAL A 993 -16.05 -20.59 -46.53
C VAL A 993 -15.71 -20.62 -45.03
N ASP A 994 -16.32 -19.74 -44.25
CA ASP A 994 -16.17 -19.67 -42.80
C ASP A 994 -17.25 -20.54 -42.12
N LEU A 995 -16.82 -21.65 -41.52
CA LEU A 995 -17.69 -22.65 -40.90
C LEU A 995 -18.19 -22.25 -39.50
N LEU A 996 -17.70 -21.14 -38.94
CA LEU A 996 -18.11 -20.62 -37.62
C LEU A 996 -18.99 -19.37 -37.72
N SER A 997 -19.21 -18.86 -38.94
CA SER A 997 -19.97 -17.62 -39.19
C SER A 997 -21.44 -17.73 -38.77
N LYS A 998 -21.85 -16.95 -37.76
CA LYS A 998 -23.18 -17.04 -37.09
C LYS A 998 -24.35 -16.45 -37.90
N GLY A 999 -24.21 -16.35 -39.22
CA GLY A 999 -25.23 -15.88 -40.15
C GLY A 999 -25.09 -16.62 -41.48
N GLY A 1000 -25.96 -17.62 -41.70
CA GLY A 1000 -25.80 -18.60 -42.77
C GLY A 1000 -25.71 -17.98 -44.17
N SER A 1001 -24.55 -18.12 -44.81
CA SER A 1001 -24.19 -17.89 -46.22
C SER A 1001 -24.46 -16.50 -46.84
N ALA A 1002 -25.64 -15.91 -46.65
CA ALA A 1002 -26.12 -14.74 -47.40
C ALA A 1002 -25.54 -13.38 -46.95
N SER A 1003 -24.72 -13.31 -45.90
CA SER A 1003 -24.14 -12.05 -45.38
C SER A 1003 -22.65 -12.11 -45.07
N SER A 1004 -21.96 -13.20 -45.45
CA SER A 1004 -20.52 -13.32 -45.24
C SER A 1004 -19.74 -12.28 -46.05
N LYS A 1005 -18.91 -11.49 -45.39
CA LYS A 1005 -17.98 -10.58 -46.06
C LYS A 1005 -16.94 -11.42 -46.80
N LYS A 1006 -16.58 -11.02 -48.02
CA LYS A 1006 -15.57 -11.73 -48.82
C LYS A 1006 -14.26 -11.90 -48.03
N LEU A 1007 -13.91 -13.15 -47.77
CA LEU A 1007 -12.67 -13.53 -47.12
C LEU A 1007 -11.49 -13.26 -48.08
N ASN A 1008 -10.51 -12.47 -47.64
CA ASN A 1008 -9.29 -12.19 -48.39
C ASN A 1008 -8.08 -12.67 -47.59
N ILE A 1009 -7.17 -13.38 -48.25
CA ILE A 1009 -5.86 -13.74 -47.67
C ILE A 1009 -4.95 -12.52 -47.77
N ARG A 1010 -4.26 -12.17 -46.68
CA ARG A 1010 -3.17 -11.20 -46.63
C ARG A 1010 -1.95 -11.79 -45.92
N THR A 1011 -0.80 -11.21 -46.19
CA THR A 1011 0.46 -11.46 -45.47
C THR A 1011 0.88 -10.15 -44.81
N ASP A 1012 1.33 -10.19 -43.55
CA ASP A 1012 1.88 -9.01 -42.87
C ASP A 1012 3.36 -8.75 -43.22
N LYS A 1013 3.99 -7.77 -42.56
CA LYS A 1013 5.40 -7.40 -42.81
C LYS A 1013 6.39 -8.45 -42.28
N GLN A 1014 5.94 -9.31 -41.38
CA GLN A 1014 6.71 -10.36 -40.73
C GLN A 1014 6.59 -11.70 -41.48
N GLY A 1015 5.66 -11.79 -42.44
CA GLY A 1015 5.43 -12.98 -43.28
C GLY A 1015 4.28 -13.86 -42.81
N ALA A 1016 3.59 -13.53 -41.72
CA ALA A 1016 2.47 -14.33 -41.21
C ALA A 1016 1.21 -14.10 -42.05
N VAL A 1017 0.42 -15.17 -42.23
CA VAL A 1017 -0.79 -15.19 -43.04
C VAL A 1017 -2.01 -14.89 -42.16
N GLN A 1018 -2.81 -13.91 -42.59
CA GLN A 1018 -4.06 -13.53 -41.93
C GLN A 1018 -5.21 -13.52 -42.96
N ILE A 1019 -6.40 -13.96 -42.54
CA ILE A 1019 -7.58 -14.02 -43.41
C ILE A 1019 -8.60 -12.98 -42.91
N GLU A 1020 -8.87 -11.96 -43.73
CA GLU A 1020 -9.77 -10.88 -43.37
C GLU A 1020 -11.22 -11.37 -43.21
N ASN A 1021 -11.87 -10.96 -42.12
CA ASN A 1021 -13.25 -11.30 -41.76
C ASN A 1021 -13.51 -12.79 -41.44
N LEU A 1022 -12.47 -13.61 -41.27
CA LEU A 1022 -12.62 -14.96 -40.73
C LEU A 1022 -13.04 -14.90 -39.25
N THR A 1023 -14.03 -15.69 -38.87
CA THR A 1023 -14.48 -15.83 -37.48
C THR A 1023 -13.40 -16.53 -36.65
N LYS A 1024 -12.91 -15.82 -35.63
CA LYS A 1024 -12.07 -16.34 -34.56
C LYS A 1024 -12.87 -16.34 -33.26
N GLU A 1025 -12.78 -17.43 -32.50
CA GLU A 1025 -13.38 -17.52 -31.16
C GLU A 1025 -12.29 -17.88 -30.13
N VAL A 1026 -12.27 -17.17 -29.01
CA VAL A 1026 -11.37 -17.47 -27.88
C VAL A 1026 -11.92 -18.67 -27.12
N CYS A 1027 -11.10 -19.72 -26.96
CA CYS A 1027 -11.46 -20.94 -26.24
C CYS A 1027 -10.76 -20.96 -24.87
N SER A 1028 -11.51 -21.13 -23.79
CA SER A 1028 -10.96 -21.12 -22.41
C SER A 1028 -10.61 -22.52 -21.89
N SER A 1029 -11.12 -23.56 -22.55
CA SER A 1029 -10.91 -24.97 -22.20
C SER A 1029 -10.84 -25.86 -23.44
N ALA A 1030 -10.30 -27.08 -23.28
CA ALA A 1030 -10.30 -28.09 -24.34
C ALA A 1030 -11.72 -28.37 -24.86
N GLN A 1031 -12.72 -28.40 -23.98
CA GLN A 1031 -14.10 -28.63 -24.38
C GLN A 1031 -14.67 -27.49 -25.24
N ASP A 1032 -14.28 -26.22 -25.01
CA ASP A 1032 -14.72 -25.10 -25.86
C ASP A 1032 -14.20 -25.24 -27.29
N LEU A 1033 -12.95 -25.69 -27.44
CA LEU A 1033 -12.30 -25.87 -28.75
C LEU A 1033 -12.78 -27.15 -29.45
N LEU A 1034 -13.13 -28.20 -28.70
CA LEU A 1034 -13.86 -29.36 -29.23
C LEU A 1034 -15.29 -28.98 -29.68
N ASN A 1035 -16.01 -28.19 -28.89
CA ASN A 1035 -17.34 -27.66 -29.25
C ASN A 1035 -17.29 -26.71 -30.47
N LEU A 1036 -16.14 -26.11 -30.76
CA LEU A 1036 -15.88 -25.32 -31.97
C LEU A 1036 -15.64 -26.23 -33.19
N LEU A 1037 -14.81 -27.26 -33.02
CA LEU A 1037 -14.57 -28.28 -34.03
C LEU A 1037 -15.85 -29.01 -34.44
N ASP A 1038 -16.64 -29.47 -33.48
CA ASP A 1038 -17.89 -30.21 -33.73
C ASP A 1038 -18.92 -29.31 -34.46
N ARG A 1039 -19.10 -28.04 -34.03
CA ARG A 1039 -19.93 -27.06 -34.76
C ARG A 1039 -19.50 -26.85 -36.21
N GLY A 1040 -18.19 -26.76 -36.46
CA GLY A 1040 -17.67 -26.61 -37.82
C GLY A 1040 -17.93 -27.85 -38.69
N ASN A 1041 -17.83 -29.04 -38.11
CA ASN A 1041 -18.18 -30.30 -38.77
C ASN A 1041 -19.69 -30.43 -39.04
N ASP A 1042 -20.54 -29.98 -38.11
CA ASP A 1042 -21.99 -29.90 -38.30
C ASP A 1042 -22.33 -28.92 -39.42
N GLN A 1043 -21.75 -27.72 -39.42
CA GLN A 1043 -21.99 -26.69 -40.45
C GLN A 1043 -21.54 -27.16 -41.84
N ARG A 1044 -20.44 -27.92 -41.92
CA ARG A 1044 -19.97 -28.61 -43.13
C ARG A 1044 -20.98 -29.68 -43.61
N THR A 1045 -21.56 -30.43 -42.68
CA THR A 1045 -22.56 -31.47 -42.97
C THR A 1045 -23.91 -30.90 -43.41
N VAL A 1046 -24.32 -29.75 -42.85
CA VAL A 1046 -25.52 -29.00 -43.26
C VAL A 1046 -25.36 -28.37 -44.65
N ALA A 1047 -24.13 -28.02 -45.06
CA ALA A 1047 -23.87 -27.62 -46.45
C ALA A 1047 -23.98 -28.82 -47.41
N ALA A 1048 -23.27 -29.92 -47.11
CA ALA A 1048 -23.23 -31.12 -47.96
C ALA A 1048 -24.61 -31.78 -48.18
N THR A 1049 -25.50 -31.73 -47.19
CA THR A 1049 -26.84 -32.35 -47.30
C THR A 1049 -27.78 -31.67 -48.32
N ALA A 1050 -27.38 -30.54 -48.92
CA ALA A 1050 -28.08 -29.97 -50.06
C ALA A 1050 -27.80 -30.70 -51.40
N MET A 1051 -26.58 -31.21 -51.64
CA MET A 1051 -26.22 -31.97 -52.85
C MET A 1051 -25.01 -32.93 -52.65
N ASN A 1052 -25.31 -34.20 -52.36
CA ASN A 1052 -24.37 -35.36 -52.39
C ASN A 1052 -23.36 -35.46 -51.21
N SER A 1053 -22.60 -36.56 -51.19
CA SER A 1053 -21.64 -36.89 -50.12
C SER A 1053 -20.29 -36.16 -50.32
N GLU A 1054 -20.12 -35.01 -49.67
CA GLU A 1054 -19.13 -34.00 -50.07
C GLU A 1054 -17.85 -33.93 -49.21
N SER A 1055 -17.78 -34.64 -48.07
CA SER A 1055 -16.66 -34.50 -47.11
C SER A 1055 -15.27 -34.87 -47.65
N SER A 1056 -15.19 -35.54 -48.80
CA SER A 1056 -13.93 -35.84 -49.50
C SER A 1056 -13.56 -34.86 -50.61
N ARG A 1057 -14.39 -33.85 -50.92
CA ARG A 1057 -14.23 -32.97 -52.09
C ARG A 1057 -13.87 -31.52 -51.76
N SER A 1058 -13.84 -31.17 -50.48
CA SER A 1058 -13.30 -29.91 -49.97
C SER A 1058 -12.09 -30.17 -49.07
N HIS A 1059 -11.22 -29.17 -48.93
CA HIS A 1059 -10.19 -29.18 -47.88
C HIS A 1059 -10.72 -28.51 -46.63
N LEU A 1060 -10.58 -29.15 -45.48
CA LEU A 1060 -10.97 -28.61 -44.19
C LEU A 1060 -9.72 -28.11 -43.45
N LEU A 1061 -9.74 -26.87 -42.95
CA LEU A 1061 -8.62 -26.23 -42.25
C LEU A 1061 -9.09 -25.68 -40.90
N LEU A 1062 -8.61 -26.28 -39.81
CA LEU A 1062 -8.73 -25.75 -38.46
C LEU A 1062 -7.41 -25.06 -38.09
N THR A 1063 -7.45 -23.75 -37.86
CA THR A 1063 -6.31 -22.98 -37.35
C THR A 1063 -6.52 -22.68 -35.87
N ILE A 1064 -5.58 -23.13 -35.05
CA ILE A 1064 -5.49 -22.84 -33.62
C ILE A 1064 -4.31 -21.89 -33.42
N GLU A 1065 -4.56 -20.66 -33.00
CA GLU A 1065 -3.49 -19.73 -32.62
C GLU A 1065 -3.29 -19.76 -31.10
N ILE A 1066 -2.04 -19.84 -30.67
CA ILE A 1066 -1.66 -19.90 -29.25
C ILE A 1066 -0.79 -18.68 -28.95
N VAL A 1067 -1.33 -17.76 -28.16
CA VAL A 1067 -0.61 -16.60 -27.65
C VAL A 1067 -0.25 -16.87 -26.20
N SER A 1068 1.04 -16.83 -25.86
CA SER A 1068 1.53 -16.90 -24.49
C SER A 1068 2.19 -15.58 -24.10
N VAL A 1069 1.94 -15.12 -22.87
CA VAL A 1069 2.52 -13.91 -22.30
C VAL A 1069 3.16 -14.26 -20.97
N ASN A 1070 4.46 -13.97 -20.80
CA ASN A 1070 5.13 -14.18 -19.52
C ASN A 1070 4.58 -13.21 -18.47
N LYS A 1071 4.26 -13.69 -17.26
CA LYS A 1071 3.80 -12.82 -16.18
C LYS A 1071 4.91 -11.95 -15.58
N GLU A 1072 6.16 -12.41 -15.65
CA GLU A 1072 7.31 -11.73 -15.04
C GLU A 1072 7.98 -10.74 -16.01
N THR A 1073 8.29 -11.16 -17.24
CA THR A 1073 8.96 -10.31 -18.24
C THR A 1073 8.03 -9.59 -19.20
N HIS A 1074 6.73 -9.91 -19.19
CA HIS A 1074 5.72 -9.45 -20.16
C HIS A 1074 6.00 -9.79 -21.64
N ASP A 1075 7.01 -10.61 -21.94
CA ASP A 1075 7.28 -11.11 -23.29
C ASP A 1075 6.07 -11.85 -23.87
N GLN A 1076 5.71 -11.51 -25.11
CA GLN A 1076 4.64 -12.16 -25.86
C GLN A 1076 5.22 -13.07 -26.95
N ILE A 1077 4.76 -14.33 -26.97
CA ILE A 1077 5.10 -15.34 -27.96
C ILE A 1077 3.79 -15.81 -28.63
N ARG A 1078 3.81 -16.05 -29.94
CA ARG A 1078 2.63 -16.49 -30.72
C ARG A 1078 2.99 -17.63 -31.66
N GLY A 1079 2.44 -18.82 -31.39
CA GLY A 1079 2.49 -19.98 -32.28
C GLY A 1079 1.17 -20.24 -32.99
N LYS A 1080 1.21 -21.11 -34.00
CA LYS A 1080 0.07 -21.43 -34.87
C LYS A 1080 0.08 -22.92 -35.19
N ILE A 1081 -1.00 -23.63 -34.90
CA ILE A 1081 -1.22 -25.01 -35.34
C ILE A 1081 -2.28 -25.00 -36.43
N LEU A 1082 -1.95 -25.55 -37.59
CA LEU A 1082 -2.86 -25.74 -38.71
C LEU A 1082 -3.13 -27.24 -38.90
N MET A 1083 -4.32 -27.69 -38.51
CA MET A 1083 -4.81 -29.05 -38.74
C MET A 1083 -5.60 -29.09 -40.05
N CYS A 1084 -5.23 -29.94 -41.00
CA CYS A 1084 -5.90 -30.01 -42.31
C CYS A 1084 -6.28 -31.43 -42.76
N ASP A 1085 -7.56 -31.64 -43.09
CA ASP A 1085 -8.06 -32.84 -43.79
C ASP A 1085 -8.20 -32.49 -45.28
N LEU A 1086 -7.28 -33.00 -46.12
CA LEU A 1086 -7.23 -32.66 -47.54
C LEU A 1086 -8.27 -33.46 -48.36
N ALA A 1087 -8.77 -32.84 -49.43
CA ALA A 1087 -9.65 -33.51 -50.40
C ALA A 1087 -9.01 -34.76 -51.04
N GLY A 1088 -9.83 -35.65 -51.59
CA GLY A 1088 -9.43 -36.92 -52.20
C GLY A 1088 -8.53 -36.74 -53.43
N SER A 1089 -7.42 -37.46 -53.48
CA SER A 1089 -6.46 -37.45 -54.59
C SER A 1089 -6.83 -38.37 -55.77
N GLU A 1090 -8.12 -38.71 -55.92
CA GLU A 1090 -8.63 -39.52 -57.02
C GLU A 1090 -8.36 -38.91 -58.41
N ARG A 1091 -7.88 -39.77 -59.32
CA ARG A 1091 -7.56 -39.41 -60.70
C ARG A 1091 -8.80 -39.50 -61.59
N LEU A 1092 -9.23 -38.36 -62.11
CA LEU A 1092 -10.34 -38.15 -63.07
C LEU A 1092 -10.47 -39.23 -64.17
N LYS A 1093 -9.36 -39.82 -64.63
CA LYS A 1093 -9.34 -40.87 -65.67
C LYS A 1093 -9.99 -42.22 -65.27
N LYS A 1094 -10.42 -42.39 -64.01
CA LYS A 1094 -11.17 -43.58 -63.54
C LYS A 1094 -12.63 -43.27 -63.15
N SER A 1095 -13.09 -42.03 -63.32
CA SER A 1095 -14.42 -41.60 -62.86
C SER A 1095 -15.26 -41.08 -64.04
N GLU A 1096 -16.35 -41.77 -64.35
CA GLU A 1096 -17.33 -41.40 -65.40
C GLU A 1096 -18.22 -40.24 -64.92
N VAL A 1097 -17.60 -39.10 -64.64
CA VAL A 1097 -18.20 -37.97 -63.92
C VAL A 1097 -18.20 -36.72 -64.79
N GLU A 1098 -19.40 -36.29 -65.20
CA GLU A 1098 -19.63 -35.11 -66.02
C GLU A 1098 -20.20 -33.92 -65.19
N GLY A 1099 -20.29 -32.75 -65.81
CA GLY A 1099 -20.94 -31.58 -65.21
C GLY A 1099 -20.11 -30.91 -64.10
N GLU A 1100 -20.78 -30.50 -63.02
CA GLU A 1100 -20.15 -29.67 -61.98
C GLU A 1100 -19.15 -30.45 -61.12
N GLN A 1101 -19.45 -31.72 -60.86
CA GLN A 1101 -18.56 -32.65 -60.18
C GLN A 1101 -17.21 -32.83 -60.90
N MET A 1102 -17.18 -32.64 -62.23
CA MET A 1102 -15.94 -32.63 -63.00
C MET A 1102 -15.09 -31.38 -62.71
N LYS A 1103 -15.71 -30.19 -62.62
CA LYS A 1103 -15.03 -28.92 -62.31
C LYS A 1103 -14.42 -28.96 -60.90
N GLU A 1104 -15.19 -29.47 -59.95
CA GLU A 1104 -14.81 -29.72 -58.57
C GLU A 1104 -13.57 -30.61 -58.48
N ALA A 1105 -13.62 -31.80 -59.09
CA ALA A 1105 -12.48 -32.73 -59.12
C ALA A 1105 -11.24 -32.19 -59.89
N ILE A 1106 -11.42 -31.27 -60.83
CA ILE A 1106 -10.32 -30.53 -61.48
C ILE A 1106 -9.66 -29.56 -60.50
N GLU A 1107 -10.42 -28.71 -59.80
CA GLU A 1107 -9.84 -27.75 -58.83
C GLU A 1107 -9.23 -28.46 -57.61
N ILE A 1108 -9.76 -29.62 -57.17
CA ILE A 1108 -9.12 -30.48 -56.16
C ILE A 1108 -7.74 -30.92 -56.66
N ASN A 1109 -7.65 -31.57 -57.82
CA ASN A 1109 -6.37 -32.05 -58.36
C ASN A 1109 -5.37 -30.89 -58.56
N LYS A 1110 -5.82 -29.73 -59.02
CA LYS A 1110 -5.03 -28.50 -59.17
C LYS A 1110 -4.49 -27.98 -57.82
N SER A 1111 -5.33 -27.99 -56.78
CA SER A 1111 -4.94 -27.54 -55.44
C SER A 1111 -3.89 -28.44 -54.78
N LEU A 1112 -4.01 -29.75 -54.96
CA LEU A 1112 -3.04 -30.75 -54.51
C LEU A 1112 -1.75 -30.71 -55.35
N THR A 1113 -1.85 -30.46 -56.66
CA THR A 1113 -0.67 -30.22 -57.52
C THR A 1113 0.11 -29.01 -57.05
N ALA A 1114 -0.56 -27.88 -56.80
CA ALA A 1114 0.08 -26.66 -56.29
C ALA A 1114 0.76 -26.85 -54.92
N LEU A 1115 0.19 -27.69 -54.04
CA LEU A 1115 0.82 -28.08 -52.78
C LEU A 1115 2.07 -28.93 -53.02
N GLY A 1116 2.02 -29.87 -53.98
CA GLY A 1116 3.18 -30.63 -54.45
C GLY A 1116 4.29 -29.74 -55.01
N ASP A 1117 3.98 -28.77 -55.89
CA ASP A 1117 4.93 -27.79 -56.43
C ASP A 1117 5.66 -27.04 -55.31
N VAL A 1118 4.91 -26.64 -54.26
CA VAL A 1118 5.43 -25.91 -53.10
C VAL A 1118 6.35 -26.78 -52.26
N ILE A 1119 5.93 -28.01 -51.90
CA ILE A 1119 6.75 -28.95 -51.12
C ILE A 1119 8.03 -29.32 -51.90
N GLU A 1120 7.92 -29.62 -53.20
CA GLU A 1120 9.09 -29.94 -54.03
C GLU A 1120 10.07 -28.76 -54.13
N SER A 1121 9.55 -27.53 -54.22
CA SER A 1121 10.37 -26.31 -54.23
C SER A 1121 11.09 -26.08 -52.89
N LEU A 1122 10.43 -26.38 -51.76
CA LEU A 1122 10.98 -26.28 -50.41
C LEU A 1122 12.06 -27.33 -50.17
N THR A 1123 11.81 -28.60 -50.48
CA THR A 1123 12.80 -29.69 -50.34
C THR A 1123 14.02 -29.48 -51.26
N LYS A 1124 13.84 -28.83 -52.42
CA LYS A 1124 14.95 -28.42 -53.31
C LYS A 1124 15.65 -27.12 -52.88
N GLY A 1125 15.23 -26.47 -51.79
CA GLY A 1125 15.84 -25.23 -51.29
C GLY A 1125 15.70 -24.03 -52.23
N GLN A 1126 14.65 -23.97 -53.05
CA GLN A 1126 14.48 -22.90 -54.04
C GLN A 1126 14.15 -21.56 -53.39
N LYS A 1127 14.77 -20.47 -53.87
CA LYS A 1127 14.54 -19.11 -53.35
C LYS A 1127 13.15 -18.54 -53.64
N GLN A 1128 12.45 -19.07 -54.64
CA GLN A 1128 11.12 -18.63 -55.04
C GLN A 1128 10.14 -19.80 -54.97
N ILE A 1129 9.37 -19.87 -53.89
CA ILE A 1129 8.39 -20.93 -53.66
C ILE A 1129 7.03 -20.52 -54.28
N PRO A 1130 6.34 -21.39 -55.05
CA PRO A 1130 5.15 -21.02 -55.83
C PRO A 1130 3.84 -20.96 -55.01
N TYR A 1131 3.89 -20.41 -53.79
CA TYR A 1131 2.73 -20.30 -52.87
C TYR A 1131 1.49 -19.64 -53.49
N ARG A 1132 1.65 -18.80 -54.51
CA ARG A 1132 0.54 -18.10 -55.18
C ARG A 1132 -0.30 -19.00 -56.11
N ASN A 1133 0.17 -20.20 -56.47
CA ASN A 1133 -0.50 -21.09 -57.44
C ASN A 1133 -1.94 -21.48 -57.05
N HIS A 1134 -2.27 -21.55 -55.76
CA HIS A 1134 -3.63 -21.83 -55.29
C HIS A 1134 -3.92 -21.13 -53.95
N LYS A 1135 -5.20 -20.90 -53.59
CA LYS A 1135 -5.53 -20.31 -52.28
C LYS A 1135 -5.09 -21.19 -51.11
N LEU A 1136 -5.09 -22.52 -51.27
CA LEU A 1136 -4.59 -23.47 -50.27
C LEU A 1136 -3.15 -23.14 -49.86
N THR A 1137 -2.26 -23.03 -50.85
CA THR A 1137 -0.84 -22.73 -50.62
C THR A 1137 -0.58 -21.28 -50.20
N GLN A 1138 -1.51 -20.35 -50.47
CA GLN A 1138 -1.49 -19.01 -49.87
C GLN A 1138 -1.88 -19.02 -48.39
N VAL A 1139 -2.87 -19.82 -47.97
CA VAL A 1139 -3.25 -19.97 -46.54
C VAL A 1139 -2.14 -20.65 -45.73
N MET A 1140 -1.51 -21.66 -46.32
CA MET A 1140 -0.46 -22.47 -45.69
C MET A 1140 0.96 -21.84 -45.77
N GLN A 1141 1.12 -20.66 -46.38
CA GLN A 1141 2.43 -20.08 -46.75
C GLN A 1141 3.38 -19.91 -45.54
N ASP A 1142 2.86 -19.46 -44.41
CA ASP A 1142 3.64 -19.27 -43.16
C ASP A 1142 3.83 -20.55 -42.34
N SER A 1143 3.16 -21.64 -42.73
CA SER A 1143 3.05 -22.87 -41.96
C SER A 1143 3.72 -24.09 -42.64
N LEU A 1144 4.18 -23.94 -43.89
CA LEU A 1144 4.93 -24.96 -44.65
C LEU A 1144 6.43 -24.66 -44.80
N GLY A 1145 6.87 -23.41 -44.57
CA GLY A 1145 8.25 -22.99 -44.86
C GLY A 1145 8.91 -22.18 -43.75
N GLY A 1146 10.22 -21.94 -43.90
CA GLY A 1146 11.01 -21.24 -42.89
C GLY A 1146 11.25 -22.12 -41.66
N GLN A 1147 10.83 -21.66 -40.49
CA GLN A 1147 10.93 -22.40 -39.20
C GLN A 1147 9.64 -23.19 -38.87
N ALA A 1148 8.73 -23.35 -39.83
CA ALA A 1148 7.51 -24.11 -39.63
C ALA A 1148 7.74 -25.63 -39.69
N LYS A 1149 7.03 -26.39 -38.85
CA LYS A 1149 7.16 -27.84 -38.69
C LYS A 1149 5.94 -28.56 -39.26
N THR A 1150 6.15 -29.44 -40.23
CA THR A 1150 5.08 -30.07 -41.01
C THR A 1150 5.08 -31.59 -40.88
N LEU A 1151 3.93 -32.16 -40.51
CA LEU A 1151 3.64 -33.60 -40.64
C LEU A 1151 2.62 -33.83 -41.77
N MET A 1152 2.92 -34.77 -42.66
CA MET A 1152 1.96 -35.37 -43.60
C MET A 1152 1.69 -36.84 -43.21
N PHE A 1153 0.41 -37.22 -43.17
CA PHE A 1153 -0.12 -38.58 -42.96
C PHE A 1153 -0.81 -39.16 -44.20
#